data_AF-A0A6J0XVF1-F1
#
_entry.id   AF-A0A6J0XVF1-F1
#
_cell.length_a   1.000
_cell.length_b   1.000
_cell.length_c   1.000
_cell.angle_alpha   90.00
_cell.angle_beta   90.00
_cell.angle_gamma   90.00
#
_symmetry.space_group_name_H-M   'P 1'
#
loop_
_entity.id
_entity.type
_entity.pdbx_description
1 polymer ?
#
loop_
_entity_poly.entity_id
_entity_poly.type
_entity_poly.pdbx_seq_one_letter_code
_entity_poly.pdbx_strand_id
1 'polypeptide(L)'
;MATAPAAAFEALMDGVTSWEVPKDPVPSELLLTGEAAFPVMVNDKGQVLIAASFYGRGRLVVVSHEGYLLGAGLAPFLLNAVRWLSPSAGAPVGVHPSLAPLADILGGSGVEAQVHPEPAEHLEVYCISAYNDTMAAELIQFVKRGGGLLIGGQAWYWASQHGSDKVLSRFPGNQVTSVAGVYFTDTYGDKGCFKVSKKVPKIPLHVRCGEDLRQDQQQLLEGISELDIGTKGLPSQLLVHGALAFPLGLDASLRCFLAAARYGQGRVVLAAHEGILSAPSMGTFLLNAVRWLAKGQTGKVGVNTSLENLHALLLEHGLECSLEPHLTSDVCVYCCTAYSDREAKQLQEFVAEGGGLLIGGHAWWWASQNPGRSVLADFPGNVILNSFGLSVLAWTMDPGCFPVPSTGSLNYHFRKALSEFQATLNLKGGNLEKNWLAKLRVDGAAFLQIPAEGVPAYASLHRLLRKRLRLSGFPAVSRENPVAGDSCEAVVLCLATELARSGTDCSELAQALGAWSCGSNLCPSEHTVEIDARNPGGGDAWVSTGLCLANGQLTEVSLCEAAACAGLKLQIGCHTDDLMSASKLFRAPVVTHQCYMDRTKQSVSNLWGGLLYVIVPTGCNLGPVSITIKKAVPAPYYKLGETSLDAWRSCIQESPAPWGELATDNIILTVPTADLRALEDPEPLLRLWDEMMEAIARLAAQPFPFRRPERIVADVQISAGWMHSGYPIMCHLESVPELINEKAMRSQGLWGPVHELGHNQQRKEWELPPHTTEATCNLWSVYVHETVLGIPRAQAHPALSPPKRENRIKTHLENGAPLCSWEVWTALETYLQLQEAFGWEPFTQLFAEYQTLSDIPSDNPGKMNLWVRKFSEKVQKNLAPFFEAWGWPVEKEVASSLACLPEWEGNPMRAYI
;
A
#
# COMPACT_ATOMS: atom_id res chain seq x y z
N MET A 1 27.28 4.29 15.93
CA MET A 1 26.09 3.41 15.87
C MET A 1 25.08 3.95 16.85
N ALA A 2 23.88 4.32 16.41
CA ALA A 2 22.81 4.68 17.34
C ALA A 2 22.47 3.45 18.17
N THR A 3 22.58 3.53 19.50
CA THR A 3 22.09 2.49 20.40
C THR A 3 20.60 2.32 20.18
N ALA A 4 20.15 1.09 19.92
CA ALA A 4 18.72 0.79 19.78
C ALA A 4 17.97 1.29 21.03
N PRO A 5 16.75 1.86 20.90
CA PRO A 5 15.96 2.37 22.03
C PRO A 5 15.80 1.40 23.20
N ALA A 6 15.78 0.08 22.92
CA ALA A 6 15.77 -0.96 23.95
C ALA A 6 17.04 -0.96 24.81
N ALA A 7 18.23 -0.90 24.20
CA ALA A 7 19.50 -0.84 24.92
C ALA A 7 19.65 0.48 25.69
N ALA A 8 19.17 1.59 25.12
CA ALA A 8 19.14 2.87 25.81
C ALA A 8 18.23 2.83 27.04
N PHE A 9 17.05 2.22 26.92
CA PHE A 9 16.14 2.02 28.05
C PHE A 9 16.75 1.11 29.13
N GLU A 10 17.41 0.01 28.76
CA GLU A 10 18.10 -0.86 29.71
C GLU A 10 19.18 -0.11 30.49
N ALA A 11 19.99 0.71 29.80
CA ALA A 11 21.00 1.55 30.45
C ALA A 11 20.39 2.57 31.43
N LEU A 12 19.26 3.18 31.06
CA LEU A 12 18.56 4.15 31.93
C LEU A 12 17.94 3.48 33.16
N MET A 13 17.50 2.23 33.04
CA MET A 13 16.78 1.50 34.09
C MET A 13 17.67 0.59 34.94
N ASP A 14 18.98 0.56 34.71
CA ASP A 14 19.91 -0.31 35.43
C ASP A 14 19.86 -0.07 36.95
N GLY A 15 19.61 -1.12 37.73
CA GLY A 15 19.46 -1.01 39.20
C GLY A 15 18.24 -0.22 39.71
N VAL A 16 17.40 0.35 38.84
CA VAL A 16 16.17 1.05 39.26
C VAL A 16 15.09 0.03 39.61
N THR A 17 14.70 -0.04 40.89
CA THR A 17 13.73 -1.04 41.39
C THR A 17 12.42 -0.43 41.89
N SER A 18 12.40 0.86 42.20
CA SER A 18 11.22 1.64 42.60
C SER A 18 11.34 3.08 42.09
N TRP A 19 10.20 3.78 42.01
CA TRP A 19 10.14 5.21 41.70
C TRP A 19 9.79 5.99 42.97
N GLU A 20 10.79 6.53 43.66
CA GLU A 20 10.60 7.38 44.84
C GLU A 20 10.48 8.85 44.44
N VAL A 21 9.39 9.18 43.74
CA VAL A 21 9.13 10.54 43.28
C VAL A 21 8.65 11.46 44.43
N PRO A 22 9.07 12.73 44.49
CA PRO A 22 8.53 13.70 45.43
C PRO A 22 7.00 13.88 45.25
N LYS A 23 6.26 14.07 46.36
CA LYS A 23 4.78 14.14 46.34
C LYS A 23 4.20 15.50 45.90
N ASP A 24 4.95 16.57 46.12
CA ASP A 24 4.50 17.93 45.87
C ASP A 24 4.48 18.29 44.37
N PRO A 25 5.54 17.99 43.58
CA PRO A 25 5.57 18.26 42.14
C PRO A 25 4.43 17.57 41.38
N VAL A 26 3.71 18.34 40.54
CA VAL A 26 2.65 17.82 39.66
C VAL A 26 3.17 17.84 38.22
N PRO A 27 3.55 16.70 37.64
CA PRO A 27 4.17 16.68 36.32
C PRO A 27 3.20 17.05 35.18
N SER A 28 3.74 17.40 34.02
CA SER A 28 3.01 17.37 32.74
C SER A 28 2.97 15.94 32.15
N GLU A 29 2.03 15.65 31.26
CA GLU A 29 2.16 14.52 30.32
C GLU A 29 3.08 14.92 29.15
N LEU A 30 4.00 14.04 28.75
CA LEU A 30 4.87 14.25 27.60
C LEU A 30 4.25 13.67 26.32
N LEU A 31 4.28 14.44 25.24
CA LEU A 31 3.90 13.98 23.90
C LEU A 31 5.16 13.58 23.12
N LEU A 32 5.16 12.36 22.58
CA LEU A 32 6.26 11.83 21.77
C LEU A 32 5.83 11.75 20.30
N THR A 33 6.55 12.46 19.44
CA THR A 33 6.30 12.50 17.98
C THR A 33 7.49 12.00 17.16
N GLY A 34 8.71 12.08 17.70
CA GLY A 34 9.93 11.73 16.97
C GLY A 34 10.16 10.22 16.86
N GLU A 35 10.76 9.80 15.77
CA GLU A 35 11.06 8.38 15.51
C GLU A 35 12.05 7.77 16.50
N ALA A 36 12.91 8.60 17.11
CA ALA A 36 13.89 8.16 18.10
C ALA A 36 13.40 8.30 19.56
N ALA A 37 12.23 8.92 19.77
CA ALA A 37 11.70 9.22 21.10
C ALA A 37 11.04 7.98 21.73
N PHE A 38 11.38 7.68 22.98
CA PHE A 38 10.80 6.56 23.72
C PHE A 38 10.49 6.92 25.18
N PRO A 39 9.44 6.32 25.76
CA PRO A 39 9.10 6.52 27.16
C PRO A 39 10.09 5.78 28.07
N VAL A 40 10.35 6.36 29.24
CA VAL A 40 11.18 5.79 30.30
C VAL A 40 10.33 5.53 31.54
N MET A 41 9.60 6.55 32.00
CA MET A 41 8.65 6.44 33.11
C MET A 41 7.23 6.72 32.61
N VAL A 42 6.31 5.79 32.89
CA VAL A 42 4.87 5.95 32.68
C VAL A 42 4.11 5.70 33.98
N ASN A 43 3.01 6.41 34.19
CA ASN A 43 2.11 6.12 35.30
C ASN A 43 1.14 4.97 34.96
N ASP A 44 0.29 4.60 35.93
CA ASP A 44 -0.72 3.56 35.78
C ASP A 44 -1.83 3.86 34.75
N LYS A 45 -2.04 5.15 34.42
CA LYS A 45 -2.88 5.61 33.32
C LYS A 45 -2.20 5.55 31.95
N GLY A 46 -0.91 5.26 31.91
CA GLY A 46 -0.10 5.19 30.68
C GLY A 46 0.45 6.53 30.21
N GLN A 47 0.29 7.61 30.99
CA GLN A 47 0.86 8.92 30.66
C GLN A 47 2.38 8.86 30.78
N VAL A 48 3.07 9.45 29.80
CA VAL A 48 4.55 9.49 29.77
C VAL A 48 5.03 10.67 30.61
N LEU A 49 5.89 10.42 31.60
CA LEU A 49 6.41 11.43 32.53
C LEU A 49 7.93 11.61 32.41
N ILE A 50 8.64 10.58 31.95
CA ILE A 50 10.04 10.71 31.55
C ILE A 50 10.16 10.07 30.19
N ALA A 51 10.84 10.76 29.28
CA ALA A 51 11.14 10.27 27.94
C ALA A 51 12.61 10.52 27.62
N ALA A 52 13.14 9.73 26.70
CA ALA A 52 14.47 9.91 26.15
C ALA A 52 14.41 9.88 24.63
N SER A 53 15.37 10.55 23.99
CA SER A 53 15.45 10.64 22.53
C SER A 53 16.88 10.92 22.09
N PHE A 54 17.06 10.96 20.77
CA PHE A 54 18.32 11.28 20.10
C PHE A 54 18.09 12.44 19.15
N TYR A 55 19.09 13.31 19.01
CA TYR A 55 19.09 14.36 18.00
C TYR A 55 20.51 14.64 17.50
N GLY A 56 20.69 14.67 16.17
CA GLY A 56 22.02 14.73 15.55
C GLY A 56 22.91 13.56 16.04
N ARG A 57 23.97 13.88 16.79
CA ARG A 57 24.85 12.87 17.42
C ARG A 57 24.64 12.74 18.94
N GLY A 58 23.83 13.60 19.55
CA GLY A 58 23.63 13.68 20.99
C GLY A 58 22.39 12.95 21.48
N ARG A 59 22.15 13.09 22.78
CA ARG A 59 21.12 12.36 23.54
C ARG A 59 20.36 13.33 24.43
N LEU A 60 19.08 13.06 24.66
CA LEU A 60 18.25 13.86 25.56
C LEU A 60 17.47 12.97 26.53
N VAL A 61 17.36 13.41 27.78
CA VAL A 61 16.40 12.91 28.76
C VAL A 61 15.53 14.07 29.20
N VAL A 62 14.22 13.91 29.03
CA VAL A 62 13.21 14.93 29.34
C VAL A 62 12.37 14.43 30.51
N VAL A 63 12.33 15.23 31.58
CA VAL A 63 11.59 14.92 32.81
C VAL A 63 10.45 15.92 32.95
N SER A 64 9.22 15.42 33.09
CA SER A 64 8.01 16.23 33.07
C SER A 64 7.77 17.13 34.29
N HIS A 65 8.77 17.29 35.16
CA HIS A 65 8.82 18.28 36.21
C HIS A 65 10.26 18.51 36.68
N GLU A 66 10.69 19.76 36.91
CA GLU A 66 12.03 20.08 37.39
C GLU A 66 12.30 19.55 38.81
N GLY A 67 11.32 19.63 39.72
CA GLY A 67 11.39 19.03 41.06
C GLY A 67 11.71 17.53 41.12
N TYR A 68 11.51 16.75 40.04
CA TYR A 68 11.98 15.36 39.99
C TYR A 68 13.51 15.28 39.86
N LEU A 69 14.13 16.25 39.19
CA LEU A 69 15.59 16.36 39.13
C LEU A 69 16.21 16.76 40.48
N LEU A 70 15.40 17.27 41.41
CA LEU A 70 15.85 17.72 42.73
C LEU A 70 15.54 16.69 43.84
N GLY A 71 14.93 15.55 43.50
CA GLY A 71 14.54 14.53 44.46
C GLY A 71 15.62 13.47 44.66
N ALA A 72 16.18 13.38 45.88
CA ALA A 72 17.20 12.37 46.21
C ALA A 72 16.73 10.91 46.00
N GLY A 73 15.43 10.64 46.13
CA GLY A 73 14.84 9.32 45.84
C GLY A 73 14.98 8.86 44.39
N LEU A 74 15.24 9.78 43.45
CA LEU A 74 15.50 9.47 42.04
C LEU A 74 17.00 9.39 41.70
N ALA A 75 17.89 9.52 42.68
CA ALA A 75 19.34 9.50 42.44
C ALA A 75 19.83 8.29 41.61
N PRO A 76 19.36 7.04 41.81
CA PRO A 76 19.77 5.91 40.97
C PRO A 76 19.46 6.13 39.48
N PHE A 77 18.27 6.64 39.19
CA PHE A 77 17.86 6.95 37.82
C PHE A 77 18.63 8.15 37.25
N LEU A 78 18.78 9.22 38.02
CA LEU A 78 19.50 10.43 37.57
C LEU A 78 20.97 10.13 37.26
N LEU A 79 21.61 9.27 38.05
CA LEU A 79 22.96 8.78 37.79
C LEU A 79 23.03 8.03 36.45
N ASN A 80 22.09 7.12 36.20
CA ASN A 80 22.04 6.39 34.93
C ASN A 80 21.76 7.31 33.75
N ALA A 81 20.85 8.29 33.92
CA ALA A 81 20.54 9.29 32.91
C ALA A 81 21.79 10.08 32.52
N VAL A 82 22.55 10.61 33.49
CA VAL A 82 23.78 11.36 33.21
C VAL A 82 24.86 10.48 32.58
N ARG A 83 25.05 9.25 33.06
CA ARG A 83 25.99 8.28 32.46
C ARG A 83 25.62 7.92 31.03
N TRP A 84 24.33 7.74 30.76
CA TRP A 84 23.84 7.46 29.40
C TRP A 84 23.91 8.69 28.51
N LEU A 85 23.73 9.90 29.05
CA LEU A 85 23.87 11.14 28.29
C LEU A 85 25.32 11.43 27.92
N SER A 86 26.28 10.99 28.73
CA SER A 86 27.71 11.19 28.51
C SER A 86 28.29 10.17 27.51
N PRO A 87 28.96 10.64 26.45
CA PRO A 87 29.74 9.78 25.56
C PRO A 87 30.95 9.11 26.23
N SER A 88 31.59 9.77 27.20
CA SER A 88 32.86 9.34 27.83
C SER A 88 32.72 9.10 29.34
N ALA A 89 33.22 7.97 29.85
CA ALA A 89 33.17 7.70 31.28
C ALA A 89 33.95 8.76 32.09
N GLY A 90 33.28 9.43 33.04
CA GLY A 90 33.88 10.45 33.90
C GLY A 90 33.93 11.87 33.32
N ALA A 91 33.19 12.15 32.25
CA ALA A 91 33.16 13.47 31.65
C ALA A 91 32.51 14.54 32.55
N PRO A 92 32.94 15.81 32.42
CA PRO A 92 32.42 16.90 33.25
C PRO A 92 30.94 17.16 32.94
N VAL A 93 30.14 17.24 34.00
CA VAL A 93 28.70 17.51 33.94
C VAL A 93 28.44 18.94 34.38
N GLY A 94 27.85 19.74 33.49
CA GLY A 94 27.38 21.08 33.83
C GLY A 94 25.95 21.06 34.34
N VAL A 95 25.69 21.77 35.43
CA VAL A 95 24.36 21.96 36.00
C VAL A 95 24.03 23.44 36.00
N HIS A 96 22.95 23.83 35.33
CA HIS A 96 22.49 25.21 35.34
C HIS A 96 22.10 25.65 36.76
N PRO A 97 22.31 26.91 37.17
CA PRO A 97 21.94 27.41 38.51
C PRO A 97 20.51 27.11 38.95
N SER A 98 19.56 27.00 38.01
CA SER A 98 18.16 26.63 38.31
C SER A 98 17.99 25.21 38.85
N LEU A 99 18.99 24.35 38.69
CA LEU A 99 19.03 22.98 39.20
C LEU A 99 20.21 22.75 40.14
N ALA A 100 20.75 23.79 40.79
CA ALA A 100 21.94 23.66 41.63
C ALA A 100 21.95 22.46 42.61
N PRO A 101 20.83 22.09 43.30
CA PRO A 101 20.80 20.91 44.17
C PRO A 101 21.06 19.57 43.46
N LEU A 102 20.86 19.48 42.14
CA LEU A 102 21.19 18.28 41.36
C LEU A 102 22.70 18.01 41.36
N ALA A 103 23.54 19.05 41.42
CA ALA A 103 24.99 18.88 41.48
C ALA A 103 25.40 18.12 42.76
N ASP A 104 24.75 18.40 43.90
CA ASP A 104 24.99 17.70 45.16
C ASP A 104 24.51 16.24 45.12
N ILE A 105 23.35 15.98 44.50
CA ILE A 105 22.80 14.62 44.32
C ILE A 105 23.75 13.76 43.47
N LEU A 106 24.26 14.32 42.38
CA LEU A 106 25.22 13.67 41.49
C LEU A 106 26.59 13.48 42.17
N GLY A 107 27.06 14.50 42.88
CA GLY A 107 28.30 14.45 43.66
C GLY A 107 28.27 13.37 44.75
N GLY A 108 27.16 13.26 45.48
CA GLY A 108 26.93 12.19 46.46
C GLY A 108 26.88 10.78 45.83
N SER A 109 26.70 10.70 44.52
CA SER A 109 26.67 9.46 43.74
C SER A 109 27.97 9.20 42.95
N GLY A 110 29.02 10.02 43.17
CA GLY A 110 30.35 9.87 42.57
C GLY A 110 30.50 10.44 41.14
N VAL A 111 29.67 11.41 40.76
CA VAL A 111 29.79 12.14 39.47
C VAL A 111 30.28 13.56 39.74
N GLU A 112 31.33 13.99 39.03
CA GLU A 112 31.81 15.37 39.09
C GLU A 112 30.87 16.30 38.32
N ALA A 113 29.95 16.93 39.06
CA ALA A 113 29.01 17.92 38.56
C ALA A 113 29.35 19.32 39.07
N GLN A 114 29.39 20.30 38.18
CA GLN A 114 29.69 21.70 38.51
C GLN A 114 28.57 22.62 38.04
N VAL A 115 28.30 23.67 38.82
CA VAL A 115 27.30 24.66 38.44
C VAL A 115 27.87 25.59 37.38
N HIS A 116 27.25 25.60 36.19
CA HIS A 116 27.65 26.41 35.03
C HIS A 116 26.41 27.09 34.44
N PRO A 117 26.44 28.41 34.17
CA PRO A 117 25.29 29.13 33.61
C PRO A 117 25.01 28.78 32.15
N GLU A 118 26.00 28.27 31.42
CA GLU A 118 25.92 27.97 29.99
C GLU A 118 26.61 26.62 29.65
N PRO A 119 26.19 25.94 28.56
CA PRO A 119 26.81 24.71 28.09
C PRO A 119 28.18 25.00 27.44
N ALA A 120 29.22 25.15 28.26
CA ALA A 120 30.58 25.36 27.79
C ALA A 120 31.08 24.20 26.89
N GLU A 121 31.98 24.49 25.94
CA GLU A 121 32.45 23.53 24.92
C GLU A 121 33.10 22.24 25.47
N HIS A 122 33.63 22.30 26.68
CA HIS A 122 34.29 21.15 27.33
C HIS A 122 33.30 20.23 28.07
N LEU A 123 32.04 20.65 28.25
CA LEU A 123 31.02 19.85 28.92
C LEU A 123 30.49 18.79 27.96
N GLU A 124 30.34 17.55 28.45
CA GLU A 124 29.69 16.51 27.67
C GLU A 124 28.20 16.39 27.99
N VAL A 125 27.81 16.75 29.22
CA VAL A 125 26.42 16.72 29.68
C VAL A 125 26.05 18.07 30.28
N TYR A 126 24.85 18.55 29.95
CA TYR A 126 24.29 19.77 30.51
C TYR A 126 22.89 19.53 31.07
N CYS A 127 22.67 19.96 32.32
CA CYS A 127 21.42 19.78 33.04
C CYS A 127 20.75 21.14 33.26
N ILE A 128 19.50 21.33 32.82
CA ILE A 128 18.80 22.62 32.91
C ILE A 128 17.30 22.47 33.15
N SER A 129 16.67 23.49 33.75
CA SER A 129 15.21 23.57 33.82
C SER A 129 14.58 24.06 32.51
N ALA A 130 13.35 23.65 32.21
CA ALA A 130 12.70 23.87 30.92
C ALA A 130 12.09 25.28 30.73
N TYR A 131 12.58 26.28 31.47
CA TYR A 131 12.00 27.64 31.50
C TYR A 131 12.90 28.72 30.90
N ASN A 132 14.09 28.37 30.42
CA ASN A 132 15.02 29.29 29.76
C ASN A 132 14.93 29.12 28.23
N ASP A 133 14.44 30.15 27.54
CA ASP A 133 14.33 30.19 26.07
C ASP A 133 15.52 30.88 25.39
N THR A 134 16.31 31.68 26.11
CA THR A 134 17.41 32.46 25.52
C THR A 134 18.53 31.57 24.98
N MET A 135 18.67 30.36 25.53
CA MET A 135 19.73 29.40 25.17
C MET A 135 19.28 28.32 24.17
N ALA A 136 18.08 28.44 23.60
CA ALA A 136 17.50 27.34 22.83
C ALA A 136 18.36 26.90 21.64
N ALA A 137 18.86 27.85 20.84
CA ALA A 137 19.72 27.56 19.69
C ALA A 137 21.05 26.91 20.10
N GLU A 138 21.66 27.38 21.19
CA GLU A 138 22.92 26.85 21.73
C GLU A 138 22.74 25.41 22.22
N LEU A 139 21.64 25.12 22.94
CA LEU A 139 21.32 23.79 23.43
C LEU A 139 21.04 22.81 22.28
N ILE A 140 20.33 23.24 21.24
CA ILE A 140 20.10 22.42 20.03
C ILE A 140 21.44 22.08 19.36
N GLN A 141 22.32 23.07 19.18
CA GLN A 141 23.64 22.84 18.59
C GLN A 141 24.54 21.95 19.46
N PHE A 142 24.50 22.15 20.78
CA PHE A 142 25.21 21.31 21.75
C PHE A 142 24.82 19.83 21.60
N VAL A 143 23.51 19.54 21.61
CA VAL A 143 23.00 18.17 21.43
C VAL A 143 23.32 17.66 20.02
N LYS A 144 23.07 18.45 18.97
CA LYS A 144 23.34 18.05 17.57
C LYS A 144 24.79 17.61 17.37
N ARG A 145 25.74 18.29 18.02
CA ARG A 145 27.18 17.99 17.95
C ARG A 145 27.60 16.75 18.73
N GLY A 146 26.79 16.27 19.68
CA GLY A 146 27.10 15.06 20.46
C GLY A 146 26.86 15.19 21.96
N GLY A 147 26.49 16.37 22.45
CA GLY A 147 26.24 16.62 23.87
C GLY A 147 25.00 15.90 24.40
N GLY A 148 24.99 15.65 25.70
CA GLY A 148 23.87 15.06 26.44
C GLY A 148 23.06 16.12 27.19
N LEU A 149 21.75 16.20 26.96
CA LEU A 149 20.88 17.15 27.64
C LEU A 149 19.93 16.46 28.63
N LEU A 150 20.00 16.83 29.90
CA LEU A 150 19.00 16.49 30.92
C LEU A 150 18.15 17.73 31.20
N ILE A 151 16.86 17.68 30.84
CA ILE A 151 15.98 18.83 30.97
C ILE A 151 14.70 18.50 31.71
N GLY A 152 14.34 19.33 32.69
CA GLY A 152 13.17 19.12 33.54
C GLY A 152 12.27 20.34 33.62
N GLY A 153 10.96 20.15 33.50
CA GLY A 153 10.00 21.23 33.69
C GLY A 153 8.55 20.77 33.54
N GLN A 154 7.61 21.65 33.85
CA GLN A 154 6.19 21.41 33.60
C GLN A 154 5.57 22.58 32.87
N ALA A 155 4.72 22.28 31.89
CA ALA A 155 4.14 23.28 31.01
C ALA A 155 2.69 23.63 31.35
N TRP A 156 2.00 22.84 32.19
CA TRP A 156 0.60 23.10 32.55
C TRP A 156 0.45 24.39 33.37
N TYR A 157 1.40 24.70 34.26
CA TYR A 157 1.38 25.96 35.01
C TYR A 157 1.70 27.14 34.10
N TRP A 158 2.67 26.97 33.21
CA TRP A 158 2.99 27.97 32.18
C TRP A 158 1.76 28.24 31.30
N ALA A 159 1.01 27.20 30.94
CA ALA A 159 -0.23 27.29 30.16
C ALA A 159 -1.30 28.13 30.87
N SER A 160 -1.42 28.02 32.19
CA SER A 160 -2.37 28.82 32.98
C SER A 160 -2.15 30.33 32.85
N GLN A 161 -0.93 30.76 32.50
CA GLN A 161 -0.56 32.17 32.35
C GLN A 161 -0.53 32.63 30.87
N HIS A 162 -0.30 31.72 29.91
CA HIS A 162 -0.02 32.07 28.51
C HIS A 162 -1.05 31.53 27.49
N GLY A 163 -1.91 30.61 27.92
CA GLY A 163 -2.87 29.88 27.09
C GLY A 163 -2.37 28.48 26.72
N SER A 164 -3.26 27.49 26.79
CA SER A 164 -2.96 26.09 26.47
C SER A 164 -2.63 25.84 25.00
N ASP A 165 -3.16 26.66 24.10
CA ASP A 165 -2.97 26.62 22.64
C ASP A 165 -1.53 26.93 22.19
N LYS A 166 -0.73 27.54 23.08
CA LYS A 166 0.63 28.00 22.76
C LYS A 166 1.72 27.10 23.33
N VAL A 167 1.39 26.12 24.16
CA VAL A 167 2.39 25.32 24.89
C VAL A 167 3.36 24.62 23.96
N LEU A 168 2.87 23.90 22.95
CA LEU A 168 3.73 23.14 22.05
C LEU A 168 4.65 24.02 21.21
N SER A 169 4.24 25.25 20.91
CA SER A 169 4.98 26.18 20.04
C SER A 169 5.77 27.26 20.76
N ARG A 170 5.50 27.55 22.04
CA ARG A 170 6.08 28.70 22.77
C ARG A 170 6.61 28.36 24.17
N PHE A 171 6.31 27.20 24.75
CA PHE A 171 6.94 26.83 26.02
C PHE A 171 8.46 26.73 25.83
N PRO A 172 9.30 27.36 26.69
CA PRO A 172 10.75 27.41 26.51
C PRO A 172 11.40 26.02 26.33
N GLY A 173 11.00 25.04 27.15
CA GLY A 173 11.47 23.66 27.01
C GLY A 173 11.18 23.06 25.64
N ASN A 174 10.00 23.35 25.07
CA ASN A 174 9.61 22.89 23.75
C ASN A 174 10.37 23.59 22.62
N GLN A 175 11.01 24.74 22.86
CA GLN A 175 11.95 25.30 21.87
C GLN A 175 13.19 24.39 21.73
N VAL A 176 13.52 23.59 22.73
CA VAL A 176 14.72 22.74 22.71
C VAL A 176 14.37 21.28 22.43
N THR A 177 13.43 20.71 23.17
CA THR A 177 13.17 19.26 23.15
C THR A 177 12.36 18.80 21.94
N SER A 178 11.62 19.71 21.31
CA SER A 178 10.76 19.39 20.16
C SER A 178 11.54 18.89 18.96
N VAL A 179 12.78 19.36 18.73
CA VAL A 179 13.62 18.91 17.61
C VAL A 179 13.93 17.41 17.70
N ALA A 180 13.94 16.87 18.92
CA ALA A 180 14.09 15.45 19.21
C ALA A 180 12.75 14.71 19.34
N GLY A 181 11.64 15.38 19.02
CA GLY A 181 10.29 14.85 19.03
C GLY A 181 9.71 14.58 20.42
N VAL A 182 10.14 15.32 21.45
CA VAL A 182 9.59 15.25 22.81
C VAL A 182 9.04 16.60 23.22
N TYR A 183 7.76 16.65 23.60
CA TYR A 183 7.08 17.87 23.98
C TYR A 183 6.49 17.79 25.38
N PHE A 184 6.64 18.86 26.14
CA PHE A 184 5.85 19.14 27.34
C PHE A 184 4.46 19.61 26.92
N THR A 185 3.41 19.03 27.53
CA THR A 185 2.01 19.43 27.26
C THR A 185 1.41 20.21 28.43
N ASP A 186 0.27 20.84 28.18
CA ASP A 186 -0.58 21.50 29.17
C ASP A 186 -1.35 20.50 30.06
N THR A 187 -1.23 19.20 29.80
CA THR A 187 -1.99 18.16 30.49
C THR A 187 -1.32 17.73 31.78
N TYR A 188 -2.09 17.66 32.86
CA TYR A 188 -1.63 17.17 34.15
C TYR A 188 -1.29 15.67 34.08
N GLY A 189 -0.10 15.33 34.56
CA GLY A 189 0.31 13.95 34.82
C GLY A 189 -0.23 13.49 36.17
N ASP A 190 -0.92 12.35 36.18
CA ASP A 190 -1.44 11.75 37.40
C ASP A 190 -0.29 11.26 38.31
N LYS A 191 -0.41 11.56 39.62
CA LYS A 191 0.55 11.22 40.67
C LYS A 191 0.33 9.83 41.29
N GLY A 192 -0.41 8.96 40.59
CA GLY A 192 -0.77 7.61 40.99
C GLY A 192 0.42 6.66 41.10
N CYS A 193 0.16 5.35 41.01
CA CYS A 193 1.20 4.37 41.23
C CYS A 193 2.14 4.24 40.01
N PHE A 194 3.45 4.32 40.25
CA PHE A 194 4.46 4.15 39.21
C PHE A 194 5.00 2.71 39.25
N LYS A 195 4.87 1.99 38.14
CA LYS A 195 5.45 0.64 37.99
C LYS A 195 6.76 0.73 37.23
N VAL A 196 7.81 0.14 37.78
CA VAL A 196 9.09 -0.03 37.08
C VAL A 196 8.89 -1.02 35.93
N SER A 197 9.15 -0.54 34.71
CA SER A 197 8.98 -1.33 33.49
C SER A 197 10.26 -2.10 33.16
N LYS A 198 10.14 -3.37 32.77
CA LYS A 198 11.28 -4.21 32.34
C LYS A 198 11.65 -4.05 30.86
N LYS A 199 10.78 -3.39 30.09
CA LYS A 199 10.92 -3.11 28.66
C LYS A 199 10.40 -1.71 28.42
N VAL A 200 10.81 -1.09 27.30
CA VAL A 200 10.29 0.22 26.86
C VAL A 200 8.75 0.23 26.99
N PRO A 201 8.18 1.14 27.82
CA PRO A 201 6.74 1.29 27.99
C PRO A 201 6.00 1.54 26.68
N LYS A 202 4.67 1.42 26.70
CA LYS A 202 3.84 1.74 25.54
C LYS A 202 3.64 3.25 25.45
N ILE A 203 3.75 3.78 24.25
CA ILE A 203 3.37 5.16 23.92
C ILE A 203 1.84 5.20 23.77
N PRO A 204 1.14 6.16 24.40
CA PRO A 204 -0.28 6.39 24.20
C PRO A 204 -0.64 6.61 22.73
N LEU A 205 -1.80 6.10 22.29
CA LEU A 205 -2.30 6.34 20.93
C LEU A 205 -2.52 7.82 20.64
N HIS A 206 -3.09 8.50 21.62
CA HIS A 206 -3.55 9.86 21.51
C HIS A 206 -3.36 10.54 22.86
N VAL A 207 -2.63 11.66 22.87
CA VAL A 207 -2.49 12.56 24.00
C VAL A 207 -3.33 13.80 23.68
N ARG A 208 -4.31 14.10 24.54
CA ARG A 208 -5.13 15.30 24.37
C ARG A 208 -4.36 16.47 24.94
N CYS A 209 -3.80 17.34 24.10
CA CYS A 209 -3.16 18.58 24.52
C CYS A 209 -3.86 19.78 23.88
N GLY A 210 -3.71 20.96 24.49
CA GLY A 210 -4.43 22.17 24.13
C GLY A 210 -4.10 22.79 22.77
N GLU A 211 -3.21 22.18 21.97
CA GLU A 211 -2.85 22.70 20.65
C GLU A 211 -4.03 22.67 19.68
N ASP A 212 -4.34 23.84 19.10
CA ASP A 212 -5.46 24.00 18.18
C ASP A 212 -4.99 24.02 16.72
N LEU A 213 -4.85 22.83 16.13
CA LEU A 213 -4.57 22.67 14.70
C LEU A 213 -5.67 23.25 13.79
N ARG A 214 -6.85 23.60 14.33
CA ARG A 214 -7.91 24.27 13.55
C ARG A 214 -7.48 25.67 13.14
N GLN A 215 -6.70 26.37 13.96
CA GLN A 215 -6.19 27.69 13.59
C GLN A 215 -5.21 27.60 12.41
N ASP A 216 -4.35 26.58 12.40
CA ASP A 216 -3.46 26.34 11.26
C ASP A 216 -4.24 26.02 10.00
N GLN A 217 -5.24 25.14 10.10
CA GLN A 217 -6.11 24.79 8.98
C GLN A 217 -6.86 26.02 8.46
N GLN A 218 -7.41 26.87 9.34
CA GLN A 218 -8.05 28.12 8.96
C GLN A 218 -7.10 29.07 8.24
N GLN A 219 -5.86 29.21 8.72
CA GLN A 219 -4.86 30.06 8.08
C GLN A 219 -4.47 29.53 6.69
N LEU A 220 -4.33 28.21 6.56
CA LEU A 220 -3.98 27.57 5.28
C LEU A 220 -5.11 27.68 4.25
N LEU A 221 -6.36 27.61 4.70
CA LEU A 221 -7.56 27.63 3.85
C LEU A 221 -8.23 29.01 3.79
N GLU A 222 -7.56 30.06 4.27
CA GLU A 222 -8.11 31.42 4.31
C GLU A 222 -8.46 31.92 2.91
N GLY A 223 -9.72 32.35 2.73
CA GLY A 223 -10.24 32.83 1.44
C GLY A 223 -10.55 31.74 0.42
N ILE A 224 -10.59 30.47 0.83
CA ILE A 224 -10.81 29.31 -0.05
C ILE A 224 -12.12 28.63 0.33
N SER A 225 -13.03 28.49 -0.63
CA SER A 225 -14.25 27.69 -0.46
C SER A 225 -14.11 26.27 -1.02
N GLU A 226 -13.34 26.13 -2.11
CA GLU A 226 -13.15 24.88 -2.81
C GLU A 226 -11.67 24.69 -3.20
N LEU A 227 -11.19 23.47 -3.09
CA LEU A 227 -9.86 23.03 -3.52
C LEU A 227 -10.04 22.30 -4.85
N ASP A 228 -9.62 22.93 -5.95
CA ASP A 228 -9.69 22.36 -7.30
C ASP A 228 -8.38 21.66 -7.65
N ILE A 229 -8.41 20.34 -7.53
CA ILE A 229 -7.31 19.44 -7.91
C ILE A 229 -7.57 18.77 -9.26
N GLY A 230 -8.45 19.34 -10.10
CA GLY A 230 -8.70 18.99 -11.51
C GLY A 230 -7.50 19.20 -12.45
N THR A 231 -6.29 19.01 -11.94
CA THR A 231 -5.04 19.10 -12.69
C THR A 231 -4.90 17.94 -13.68
N LYS A 232 -3.98 18.05 -14.65
CA LYS A 232 -3.74 16.99 -15.66
C LYS A 232 -3.23 15.65 -15.08
N GLY A 233 -2.95 15.55 -13.78
CA GLY A 233 -2.39 14.37 -13.12
C GLY A 233 -3.35 13.70 -12.15
N LEU A 234 -3.20 12.38 -11.99
CA LEU A 234 -4.01 11.56 -11.07
C LEU A 234 -3.37 11.58 -9.66
N PRO A 235 -4.00 12.17 -8.64
CA PRO A 235 -3.42 12.25 -7.30
C PRO A 235 -3.42 10.89 -6.59
N SER A 236 -2.45 10.71 -5.69
CA SER A 236 -2.45 9.61 -4.72
C SER A 236 -3.37 9.91 -3.52
N GLN A 237 -3.65 8.91 -2.71
CA GLN A 237 -4.21 9.13 -1.38
C GLN A 237 -3.10 9.39 -0.36
N LEU A 238 -3.37 10.20 0.65
CA LEU A 238 -2.46 10.48 1.75
C LEU A 238 -2.89 9.77 3.03
N LEU A 239 -1.91 9.28 3.79
CA LEU A 239 -2.05 8.77 5.14
C LEU A 239 -1.58 9.84 6.13
N VAL A 240 -2.50 10.32 6.98
CA VAL A 240 -2.21 11.30 8.03
C VAL A 240 -2.19 10.59 9.38
N HIS A 241 -0.99 10.23 9.85
CA HIS A 241 -0.80 9.35 11.00
C HIS A 241 0.01 9.95 12.16
N GLY A 242 0.63 11.12 11.97
CA GLY A 242 1.31 11.88 13.01
C GLY A 242 0.39 12.35 14.11
N ALA A 243 0.92 12.64 15.31
CA ALA A 243 0.10 13.22 16.37
C ALA A 243 -0.22 14.70 16.12
N LEU A 244 0.65 15.40 15.39
CA LEU A 244 0.55 16.83 15.04
C LEU A 244 0.32 17.04 13.54
N ALA A 245 -0.15 16.00 12.85
CA ALA A 245 -0.50 16.03 11.45
C ALA A 245 -2.02 16.14 11.29
N PHE A 246 -2.49 16.84 10.27
CA PHE A 246 -3.90 17.10 10.05
C PHE A 246 -4.23 17.21 8.56
N PRO A 247 -5.43 16.75 8.14
CA PRO A 247 -5.87 16.87 6.75
C PRO A 247 -6.28 18.33 6.44
N LEU A 248 -6.05 18.74 5.20
CA LEU A 248 -6.48 20.02 4.64
C LEU A 248 -7.53 19.86 3.54
N GLY A 249 -7.45 18.76 2.78
CA GLY A 249 -8.38 18.41 1.71
C GLY A 249 -8.79 16.94 1.80
N LEU A 250 -10.09 16.70 1.85
CA LEU A 250 -10.72 15.39 1.92
C LEU A 250 -11.87 15.33 0.91
N ASP A 251 -12.08 14.17 0.30
CA ASP A 251 -13.31 13.92 -0.45
C ASP A 251 -14.45 13.42 0.47
N ALA A 252 -15.63 13.15 -0.11
CA ALA A 252 -16.79 12.64 0.62
C ALA A 252 -16.57 11.27 1.30
N SER A 253 -15.56 10.50 0.85
CA SER A 253 -15.16 9.21 1.40
C SER A 253 -13.98 9.32 2.38
N LEU A 254 -13.63 10.54 2.81
CA LEU A 254 -12.50 10.84 3.70
C LEU A 254 -11.12 10.49 3.09
N ARG A 255 -11.01 10.37 1.77
CA ARG A 255 -9.72 10.20 1.07
C ARG A 255 -8.99 11.55 1.07
N CYS A 256 -7.78 11.58 1.63
CA CYS A 256 -7.00 12.79 1.78
C CYS A 256 -6.08 13.02 0.59
N PHE A 257 -6.09 14.24 0.04
CA PHE A 257 -5.21 14.66 -1.07
C PHE A 257 -4.28 15.81 -0.69
N LEU A 258 -4.51 16.44 0.46
CA LEU A 258 -3.73 17.56 0.95
C LEU A 258 -3.69 17.51 2.47
N ALA A 259 -2.50 17.59 3.05
CA ALA A 259 -2.29 17.48 4.50
C ALA A 259 -1.16 18.41 4.96
N ALA A 260 -1.12 18.68 6.27
CA ALA A 260 -0.05 19.43 6.90
C ALA A 260 0.35 18.80 8.23
N ALA A 261 1.54 19.15 8.72
CA ALA A 261 2.03 18.73 10.02
C ALA A 261 2.93 19.80 10.66
N ARG A 262 2.93 19.81 12.00
CA ARG A 262 3.98 20.46 12.79
C ARG A 262 5.00 19.42 13.22
N TYR A 263 6.29 19.72 13.10
CA TYR A 263 7.35 18.84 13.58
C TYR A 263 8.56 19.64 14.04
N GLY A 264 9.07 19.33 15.24
CA GLY A 264 10.05 20.17 15.90
C GLY A 264 9.54 21.60 16.05
N GLN A 265 10.33 22.55 15.57
CA GLN A 265 9.96 23.96 15.49
C GLN A 265 9.34 24.37 14.13
N GLY A 266 9.43 23.51 13.13
CA GLY A 266 9.03 23.77 11.75
C GLY A 266 7.69 23.15 11.35
N ARG A 267 7.44 23.17 10.05
CA ARG A 267 6.12 22.94 9.45
C ARG A 267 6.24 22.24 8.11
N VAL A 268 5.26 21.40 7.78
CA VAL A 268 5.22 20.64 6.53
C VAL A 268 3.83 20.75 5.89
N VAL A 269 3.79 20.94 4.58
CA VAL A 269 2.58 20.81 3.75
C VAL A 269 2.86 19.79 2.66
N LEU A 270 1.98 18.80 2.53
CA LEU A 270 2.06 17.70 1.57
C LEU A 270 0.88 17.73 0.62
N ALA A 271 1.17 17.73 -0.69
CA ALA A 271 0.19 17.53 -1.75
C ALA A 271 0.34 16.15 -2.39
N ALA A 272 -0.79 15.50 -2.67
CA ALA A 272 -0.86 14.16 -3.27
C ALA A 272 -0.40 14.03 -4.73
N HIS A 273 -0.02 15.15 -5.34
CA HIS A 273 0.53 15.22 -6.69
C HIS A 273 1.32 16.54 -6.81
N GLU A 274 2.48 16.50 -7.46
CA GLU A 274 3.32 17.68 -7.71
C GLU A 274 2.61 18.72 -8.59
N GLY A 275 1.74 18.27 -9.50
CA GLY A 275 0.89 19.14 -10.33
C GLY A 275 -0.02 20.08 -9.53
N ILE A 276 -0.41 19.73 -8.30
CA ILE A 276 -1.18 20.61 -7.40
C ILE A 276 -0.34 21.83 -6.99
N LEU A 277 0.99 21.64 -6.85
CA LEU A 277 1.91 22.72 -6.49
C LEU A 277 2.13 23.72 -7.64
N SER A 278 1.69 23.41 -8.84
CA SER A 278 1.83 24.27 -10.03
C SER A 278 0.48 24.71 -10.61
N ALA A 279 -0.63 24.35 -9.96
CA ALA A 279 -1.96 24.62 -10.46
C ALA A 279 -2.38 26.08 -10.16
N PRO A 280 -2.75 26.88 -11.18
CA PRO A 280 -3.23 28.25 -10.95
C PRO A 280 -4.49 28.30 -10.05
N SER A 281 -5.37 27.31 -10.16
CA SER A 281 -6.56 27.15 -9.30
C SER A 281 -6.20 27.02 -7.82
N MET A 282 -5.00 26.55 -7.51
CA MET A 282 -4.48 26.39 -6.14
C MET A 282 -3.63 27.57 -5.69
N GLY A 283 -3.50 28.64 -6.49
CA GLY A 283 -2.61 29.77 -6.22
C GLY A 283 -2.78 30.38 -4.82
N THR A 284 -4.02 30.70 -4.42
CA THR A 284 -4.30 31.24 -3.08
C THR A 284 -3.88 30.29 -1.97
N PHE A 285 -4.16 28.99 -2.12
CA PHE A 285 -3.71 27.98 -1.17
C PHE A 285 -2.19 27.94 -1.05
N LEU A 286 -1.48 27.92 -2.19
CA LEU A 286 -0.02 27.83 -2.21
C LEU A 286 0.64 29.04 -1.55
N LEU A 287 0.09 30.24 -1.74
CA LEU A 287 0.55 31.45 -1.06
C LEU A 287 0.31 31.39 0.45
N ASN A 288 -0.87 30.93 0.88
CA ASN A 288 -1.16 30.72 2.30
C ASN A 288 -0.23 29.66 2.90
N ALA A 289 0.02 28.56 2.19
CA ALA A 289 0.94 27.49 2.57
C ALA A 289 2.36 28.02 2.76
N VAL A 290 2.92 28.74 1.79
CA VAL A 290 4.28 29.31 1.89
C VAL A 290 4.37 30.30 3.06
N ARG A 291 3.37 31.17 3.26
CA ARG A 291 3.35 32.10 4.40
C ARG A 291 3.26 31.38 5.75
N TRP A 292 2.41 30.35 5.82
CA TRP A 292 2.28 29.52 7.02
C TRP A 292 3.58 28.77 7.30
N LEU A 293 4.23 28.20 6.28
CA LEU A 293 5.51 27.51 6.38
C LEU A 293 6.62 28.45 6.86
N ALA A 294 6.68 29.68 6.33
CA ALA A 294 7.70 30.67 6.70
C ALA A 294 7.57 31.15 8.15
N LYS A 295 6.38 31.07 8.77
CA LYS A 295 6.15 31.48 10.18
C LYS A 295 6.63 32.91 10.49
N GLY A 296 6.58 33.81 9.50
CA GLY A 296 7.07 35.19 9.61
C GLY A 296 8.60 35.35 9.59
N GLN A 297 9.36 34.30 9.28
CA GLN A 297 10.79 34.38 9.01
C GLN A 297 11.04 35.19 7.73
N THR A 298 12.15 35.94 7.71
CA THR A 298 12.54 36.83 6.59
C THR A 298 13.48 36.17 5.59
N GLY A 299 13.73 34.86 5.68
CA GLY A 299 14.57 34.13 4.74
C GLY A 299 13.90 33.98 3.37
N LYS A 300 14.69 33.67 2.34
CA LYS A 300 14.17 33.43 0.98
C LYS A 300 13.45 32.09 0.89
N VAL A 301 12.52 31.95 -0.06
CA VAL A 301 11.88 30.67 -0.40
C VAL A 301 12.71 29.95 -1.47
N GLY A 302 13.27 28.79 -1.16
CA GLY A 302 13.96 27.96 -2.14
C GLY A 302 12.97 27.05 -2.87
N VAL A 303 12.96 27.08 -4.19
CA VAL A 303 12.10 26.22 -5.02
C VAL A 303 12.97 25.26 -5.82
N ASN A 304 12.72 23.96 -5.71
CA ASN A 304 13.44 22.96 -6.49
C ASN A 304 13.30 23.24 -7.99
N THR A 305 14.37 23.03 -8.75
CA THR A 305 14.37 23.23 -10.22
C THR A 305 13.32 22.41 -10.97
N SER A 306 12.79 21.33 -10.37
CA SER A 306 11.66 20.57 -10.92
C SER A 306 10.29 21.27 -10.82
N LEU A 307 10.19 22.39 -10.10
CA LEU A 307 8.95 23.12 -9.82
C LEU A 307 8.99 24.57 -10.36
N GLU A 308 9.49 24.78 -11.57
CA GLU A 308 9.63 26.12 -12.19
C GLU A 308 8.31 26.92 -12.24
N ASN A 309 7.18 26.23 -12.46
CA ASN A 309 5.86 26.87 -12.48
C ASN A 309 5.45 27.42 -11.11
N LEU A 310 5.79 26.71 -10.02
CA LEU A 310 5.57 27.23 -8.67
C LEU A 310 6.43 28.46 -8.42
N HIS A 311 7.71 28.43 -8.82
CA HIS A 311 8.59 29.58 -8.71
C HIS A 311 8.04 30.81 -9.44
N ALA A 312 7.55 30.64 -10.68
CA ALA A 312 6.91 31.72 -11.42
C ALA A 312 5.68 32.29 -10.69
N LEU A 313 4.81 31.43 -10.17
CA LEU A 313 3.62 31.82 -9.41
C LEU A 313 3.97 32.62 -8.14
N LEU A 314 5.01 32.20 -7.41
CA LEU A 314 5.45 32.91 -6.20
C LEU A 314 6.06 34.28 -6.53
N LEU A 315 6.85 34.39 -7.59
CA LEU A 315 7.42 35.66 -8.05
C LEU A 315 6.34 36.66 -8.49
N GLU A 316 5.34 36.21 -9.25
CA GLU A 316 4.22 37.06 -9.69
C GLU A 316 3.45 37.69 -8.51
N HIS A 317 3.44 37.01 -7.36
CA HIS A 317 2.80 37.48 -6.13
C HIS A 317 3.75 38.17 -5.15
N GLY A 318 4.96 38.51 -5.59
CA GLY A 318 5.92 39.34 -4.86
C GLY A 318 6.61 38.64 -3.68
N LEU A 319 6.67 37.31 -3.68
CA LEU A 319 7.46 36.56 -2.69
C LEU A 319 8.91 36.43 -3.17
N GLU A 320 9.87 36.69 -2.26
CA GLU A 320 11.29 36.50 -2.54
C GLU A 320 11.62 35.01 -2.59
N CYS A 321 11.85 34.48 -3.80
CA CYS A 321 12.19 33.09 -4.01
C CYS A 321 13.35 32.90 -5.00
N SER A 322 14.07 31.79 -4.89
CA SER A 322 15.12 31.38 -5.82
C SER A 322 14.94 29.94 -6.27
N LEU A 323 15.42 29.62 -7.48
CA LEU A 323 15.49 28.25 -7.97
C LEU A 323 16.77 27.58 -7.44
N GLU A 324 16.61 26.48 -6.71
CA GLU A 324 17.71 25.76 -6.06
C GLU A 324 17.64 24.27 -6.38
N PRO A 325 18.70 23.62 -6.89
CA PRO A 325 18.66 22.20 -7.21
C PRO A 325 18.64 21.29 -5.97
N HIS A 326 19.03 21.82 -4.81
CA HIS A 326 19.13 21.13 -3.51
C HIS A 326 18.82 22.14 -2.39
N LEU A 327 18.62 21.65 -1.16
CA LEU A 327 18.41 22.49 0.01
C LEU A 327 19.68 23.30 0.34
N THR A 328 19.54 24.62 0.49
CA THR A 328 20.63 25.53 0.89
C THR A 328 20.41 26.06 2.30
N SER A 329 21.45 26.62 2.94
CA SER A 329 21.37 27.08 4.34
C SER A 329 20.66 28.42 4.53
N ASP A 330 20.38 29.15 3.45
CA ASP A 330 19.82 30.51 3.48
C ASP A 330 18.30 30.56 3.21
N VAL A 331 17.66 29.41 3.00
CA VAL A 331 16.21 29.33 2.78
C VAL A 331 15.46 29.13 4.11
N CYS A 332 14.29 29.77 4.24
CA CYS A 332 13.37 29.52 5.37
C CYS A 332 12.27 28.52 5.00
N VAL A 333 11.92 28.45 3.72
CA VAL A 333 10.97 27.49 3.15
C VAL A 333 11.62 26.82 1.95
N TYR A 334 11.51 25.50 1.87
CA TYR A 334 11.95 24.72 0.72
C TYR A 334 10.77 24.01 0.06
N CYS A 335 10.64 24.15 -1.25
CA CYS A 335 9.59 23.55 -2.05
C CYS A 335 10.19 22.48 -2.97
N CYS A 336 9.76 21.22 -2.87
CA CYS A 336 10.34 20.13 -3.66
C CYS A 336 9.33 19.04 -4.07
N THR A 337 9.78 18.12 -4.93
CA THR A 337 9.01 16.92 -5.27
C THR A 337 9.34 15.75 -4.36
N ALA A 338 8.47 14.75 -4.32
CA ALA A 338 8.60 13.56 -3.45
C ALA A 338 9.38 12.39 -4.10
N TYR A 339 10.19 12.64 -5.13
CA TYR A 339 10.80 11.61 -5.98
C TYR A 339 12.27 11.30 -5.68
N SER A 340 12.86 11.94 -4.67
CA SER A 340 14.25 11.74 -4.26
C SER A 340 14.37 11.79 -2.75
N ASP A 341 15.11 10.85 -2.17
CA ASP A 341 15.40 10.72 -0.74
C ASP A 341 16.86 11.08 -0.40
N ARG A 342 17.65 11.54 -1.39
CA ARG A 342 19.07 11.88 -1.23
C ARG A 342 19.34 12.89 -0.10
N GLU A 343 18.38 13.79 0.15
CA GLU A 343 18.46 14.86 1.15
C GLU A 343 17.56 14.58 2.37
N ALA A 344 17.04 13.35 2.52
CA ALA A 344 15.98 13.07 3.51
C ALA A 344 16.37 13.50 4.93
N LYS A 345 17.56 13.15 5.39
CA LYS A 345 18.05 13.55 6.72
C LYS A 345 18.22 15.06 6.84
N GLN A 346 18.69 15.73 5.79
CA GLN A 346 18.88 17.20 5.80
C GLN A 346 17.53 17.92 5.86
N LEU A 347 16.53 17.45 5.10
CA LEU A 347 15.17 17.97 5.13
C LEU A 347 14.49 17.75 6.49
N GLN A 348 14.69 16.58 7.09
CA GLN A 348 14.19 16.26 8.43
C GLN A 348 14.78 17.18 9.50
N GLU A 349 16.10 17.40 9.48
CA GLU A 349 16.76 18.34 10.40
C GLU A 349 16.33 19.79 10.14
N PHE A 350 16.22 20.19 8.87
CA PHE A 350 15.75 21.52 8.48
C PHE A 350 14.36 21.82 9.04
N VAL A 351 13.41 20.90 8.87
CA VAL A 351 12.06 21.05 9.45
C VAL A 351 12.12 21.01 10.98
N ALA A 352 12.87 20.07 11.58
CA ALA A 352 12.99 19.98 13.03
C ALA A 352 13.47 21.29 13.66
N GLU A 353 14.43 21.97 13.01
CA GLU A 353 15.06 23.22 13.48
C GLU A 353 14.27 24.50 13.12
N GLY A 354 13.10 24.39 12.49
CA GLY A 354 12.22 25.54 12.25
C GLY A 354 11.97 25.89 10.79
N GLY A 355 12.53 25.14 9.86
CA GLY A 355 12.28 25.28 8.43
C GLY A 355 10.87 24.85 8.01
N GLY A 356 10.41 25.42 6.89
CA GLY A 356 9.14 25.06 6.27
C GLY A 356 9.34 24.18 5.03
N LEU A 357 8.66 23.04 4.95
CA LEU A 357 8.71 22.15 3.78
C LEU A 357 7.37 22.11 3.03
N LEU A 358 7.37 22.49 1.76
CA LEU A 358 6.27 22.25 0.83
C LEU A 358 6.68 21.12 -0.12
N ILE A 359 5.99 19.99 -0.08
CA ILE A 359 6.37 18.81 -0.86
C ILE A 359 5.17 18.21 -1.58
N GLY A 360 5.38 17.76 -2.82
CA GLY A 360 4.32 17.20 -3.66
C GLY A 360 4.80 16.01 -4.48
N GLY A 361 3.95 15.00 -4.60
CA GLY A 361 4.22 13.86 -5.48
C GLY A 361 3.21 12.73 -5.29
N HIS A 362 3.22 11.80 -6.23
CA HIS A 362 2.33 10.65 -6.25
C HIS A 362 3.14 9.34 -6.21
N ALA A 363 2.62 8.31 -5.53
CA ALA A 363 3.34 7.05 -5.34
C ALA A 363 2.78 5.89 -6.18
N TRP A 364 1.59 6.02 -6.76
CA TRP A 364 0.96 4.95 -7.57
C TRP A 364 1.79 4.55 -8.79
N TRP A 365 2.44 5.51 -9.46
CA TRP A 365 3.32 5.22 -10.59
C TRP A 365 4.59 4.52 -10.13
N TRP A 366 5.21 4.98 -9.04
CA TRP A 366 6.35 4.30 -8.46
C TRP A 366 6.00 2.86 -8.06
N ALA A 367 4.82 2.64 -7.47
CA ALA A 367 4.33 1.33 -7.07
C ALA A 367 4.14 0.39 -8.27
N SER A 368 3.63 0.90 -9.39
CA SER A 368 3.46 0.10 -10.62
C SER A 368 4.81 -0.32 -11.23
N GLN A 369 5.84 0.51 -11.09
CA GLN A 369 7.21 0.19 -11.52
C GLN A 369 7.98 -0.70 -10.53
N ASN A 370 7.52 -0.81 -9.29
CA ASN A 370 8.19 -1.55 -8.22
C ASN A 370 7.25 -2.58 -7.55
N PRO A 371 6.68 -3.53 -8.32
CA PRO A 371 5.68 -4.47 -7.79
C PRO A 371 6.28 -5.38 -6.73
N GLY A 372 5.65 -5.43 -5.55
CA GLY A 372 6.09 -6.22 -4.40
C GLY A 372 7.03 -5.49 -3.44
N ARG A 373 7.37 -4.22 -3.70
CA ARG A 373 8.03 -3.33 -2.72
C ARG A 373 7.00 -2.59 -1.88
N SER A 374 7.37 -2.23 -0.65
CA SER A 374 6.46 -1.49 0.23
C SER A 374 6.55 -0.01 -0.11
N VAL A 375 5.48 0.57 -0.66
CA VAL A 375 5.42 2.02 -0.93
C VAL A 375 5.66 2.83 0.34
N LEU A 376 5.16 2.37 1.48
CA LEU A 376 5.29 3.07 2.75
C LEU A 376 6.72 3.02 3.32
N ALA A 377 7.53 2.05 2.91
CA ALA A 377 8.92 1.91 3.33
C ALA A 377 9.91 2.50 2.32
N ASP A 378 9.66 2.27 1.02
CA ASP A 378 10.66 2.37 -0.04
C ASP A 378 10.42 3.52 -1.02
N PHE A 379 9.23 4.14 -1.03
CA PHE A 379 9.00 5.32 -1.86
C PHE A 379 9.84 6.50 -1.33
N PRO A 380 10.66 7.17 -2.16
CA PRO A 380 11.57 8.22 -1.71
C PRO A 380 10.91 9.31 -0.87
N GLY A 381 9.71 9.75 -1.25
CA GLY A 381 8.93 10.72 -0.48
C GLY A 381 8.57 10.24 0.93
N ASN A 382 8.25 8.95 1.10
CA ASN A 382 7.88 8.40 2.40
C ASN A 382 9.08 8.24 3.33
N VAL A 383 10.29 8.03 2.80
CA VAL A 383 11.54 8.08 3.58
C VAL A 383 11.71 9.44 4.27
N ILE A 384 11.25 10.52 3.64
CA ILE A 384 11.24 11.87 4.19
C ILE A 384 10.03 12.07 5.13
N LEU A 385 8.83 11.73 4.66
CA LEU A 385 7.56 12.17 5.23
C LEU A 385 7.11 11.37 6.46
N ASN A 386 7.51 10.09 6.58
CA ASN A 386 7.08 9.23 7.67
C ASN A 386 7.46 9.83 9.04
N SER A 387 8.64 10.47 9.16
CA SER A 387 9.07 11.11 10.41
C SER A 387 8.17 12.29 10.82
N PHE A 388 7.50 12.92 9.85
CA PHE A 388 6.55 14.02 10.09
C PHE A 388 5.13 13.51 10.33
N GLY A 389 4.90 12.19 10.24
CA GLY A 389 3.58 11.61 10.41
C GLY A 389 2.67 11.72 9.18
N LEU A 390 3.27 11.82 7.99
CA LEU A 390 2.57 11.89 6.72
C LEU A 390 3.12 10.79 5.79
N SER A 391 2.28 10.20 4.95
CA SER A 391 2.74 9.29 3.89
C SER A 391 1.88 9.40 2.64
N VAL A 392 2.47 9.09 1.49
CA VAL A 392 1.80 8.97 0.18
C VAL A 392 1.52 7.49 -0.09
N LEU A 393 0.28 7.15 -0.41
CA LEU A 393 -0.17 5.78 -0.68
C LEU A 393 -0.07 5.42 -2.17
N ALA A 394 -0.04 4.12 -2.44
CA ALA A 394 -0.07 3.58 -3.81
C ALA A 394 -1.43 3.79 -4.51
N TRP A 395 -2.48 4.10 -3.76
CA TRP A 395 -3.83 4.22 -4.27
C TRP A 395 -4.07 5.59 -4.86
N THR A 396 -4.83 5.62 -5.95
CA THR A 396 -5.25 6.83 -6.62
C THR A 396 -6.56 7.35 -6.04
N MET A 397 -6.90 8.58 -6.38
CA MET A 397 -8.24 9.12 -6.21
C MET A 397 -8.61 10.04 -7.38
N ASP A 398 -9.91 10.23 -7.59
CA ASP A 398 -10.42 11.00 -8.70
C ASP A 398 -10.09 12.50 -8.52
N PRO A 399 -9.55 13.18 -9.54
CA PRO A 399 -9.35 14.62 -9.50
C PRO A 399 -10.70 15.35 -9.60
N GLY A 400 -10.79 16.54 -9.03
CA GLY A 400 -12.02 17.34 -9.05
C GLY A 400 -11.96 18.54 -8.10
N CYS A 401 -13.11 19.19 -7.92
CA CYS A 401 -13.29 20.29 -6.97
C CYS A 401 -13.93 19.78 -5.70
N PHE A 402 -13.28 20.05 -4.56
CA PHE A 402 -13.75 19.58 -3.25
C PHE A 402 -13.95 20.75 -2.30
N PRO A 403 -15.04 20.79 -1.51
CA PRO A 403 -15.22 21.84 -0.51
C PRO A 403 -14.14 21.74 0.57
N VAL A 404 -13.74 22.89 1.13
CA VAL A 404 -12.86 22.90 2.31
C VAL A 404 -13.55 22.25 3.52
N PRO A 405 -12.80 21.55 4.40
CA PRO A 405 -13.36 20.98 5.62
C PRO A 405 -14.09 22.04 6.47
N SER A 406 -15.28 21.72 6.99
CA SER A 406 -16.08 22.66 7.77
C SER A 406 -15.44 22.99 9.12
N THR A 407 -15.51 24.26 9.52
CA THR A 407 -14.97 24.77 10.78
C THR A 407 -15.64 24.10 11.98
N GLY A 408 -14.86 23.30 12.72
CA GLY A 408 -15.32 22.54 13.90
C GLY A 408 -15.35 21.01 13.71
N SER A 409 -15.16 20.55 12.48
CA SER A 409 -15.24 19.14 12.08
C SER A 409 -13.86 18.63 11.63
N LEU A 410 -12.95 18.41 12.58
CA LEU A 410 -11.80 17.50 12.35
C LEU A 410 -12.36 16.07 12.30
N ASN A 411 -12.99 15.75 11.17
CA ASN A 411 -13.91 14.62 11.04
C ASN A 411 -13.24 13.28 10.76
N TYR A 412 -11.91 13.21 10.68
CA TYR A 412 -11.20 11.94 10.74
C TYR A 412 -9.71 12.18 11.02
N HIS A 413 -9.16 11.45 11.98
CA HIS A 413 -7.72 11.41 12.24
C HIS A 413 -7.35 10.00 12.68
N PHE A 414 -6.37 9.39 12.02
CA PHE A 414 -6.02 7.97 12.19
C PHE A 414 -5.87 7.55 13.66
N ARG A 415 -5.03 8.26 14.44
CA ARG A 415 -4.80 7.95 15.86
C ARG A 415 -6.05 8.09 16.74
N LYS A 416 -6.93 9.04 16.43
CA LYS A 416 -8.19 9.26 17.15
C LYS A 416 -9.16 8.12 16.83
N ALA A 417 -9.36 7.84 15.54
CA ALA A 417 -10.17 6.73 15.06
C ALA A 417 -9.71 5.40 15.67
N LEU A 418 -8.40 5.15 15.72
CA LEU A 418 -7.85 3.93 16.30
C LEU A 418 -8.04 3.85 17.83
N SER A 419 -7.93 4.98 18.54
CA SER A 419 -8.22 5.05 19.97
C SER A 419 -9.69 4.73 20.27
N GLU A 420 -10.61 5.29 19.49
CA GLU A 420 -12.06 5.05 19.61
C GLU A 420 -12.43 3.61 19.21
N PHE A 421 -11.81 3.08 18.15
CA PHE A 421 -11.91 1.67 17.78
C PHE A 421 -11.45 0.74 18.91
N GLN A 422 -10.30 1.04 19.54
CA GLN A 422 -9.83 0.27 20.69
C GLN A 422 -10.80 0.33 21.87
N ALA A 423 -11.44 1.47 22.12
CA ALA A 423 -12.47 1.59 23.16
C ALA A 423 -13.70 0.72 22.83
N THR A 424 -14.12 0.72 21.57
CA THR A 424 -15.22 -0.08 21.03
C THR A 424 -14.96 -1.58 21.10
N LEU A 425 -13.71 -2.04 20.95
CA LEU A 425 -13.39 -3.46 21.16
C LEU A 425 -13.51 -3.90 22.63
N ASN A 426 -13.39 -2.99 23.61
CA ASN A 426 -13.46 -3.34 25.04
C ASN A 426 -14.90 -3.32 25.58
N LEU A 427 -15.77 -2.49 25.00
CA LEU A 427 -17.18 -2.36 25.36
C LEU A 427 -17.97 -2.98 24.22
N LYS A 428 -18.71 -4.08 24.42
CA LYS A 428 -19.58 -4.69 23.38
C LYS A 428 -20.74 -3.74 22.98
N GLY A 429 -20.43 -2.59 22.40
CA GLY A 429 -21.33 -1.45 22.20
C GLY A 429 -20.58 -0.11 22.20
N GLY A 430 -19.88 0.19 21.10
CA GLY A 430 -19.44 1.53 20.72
C GLY A 430 -19.86 1.77 19.27
N ASN A 431 -20.39 2.96 18.96
CA ASN A 431 -20.89 3.28 17.62
C ASN A 431 -19.89 4.24 16.93
N LEU A 432 -18.75 3.71 16.50
CA LEU A 432 -17.87 4.45 15.60
C LEU A 432 -18.59 4.61 14.26
N GLU A 433 -18.55 5.80 13.66
CA GLU A 433 -19.21 6.04 12.38
C GLU A 433 -18.71 5.06 11.32
N LYS A 434 -19.63 4.51 10.50
CA LYS A 434 -19.31 3.55 9.43
C LYS A 434 -18.21 4.06 8.49
N ASN A 435 -18.25 5.34 8.14
CA ASN A 435 -17.24 5.95 7.27
C ASN A 435 -15.85 5.98 7.94
N TRP A 436 -15.77 6.17 9.26
CA TRP A 436 -14.51 6.08 9.99
C TRP A 436 -13.99 4.65 10.04
N LEU A 437 -14.86 3.64 10.20
CA LEU A 437 -14.46 2.24 10.17
C LEU A 437 -13.91 1.85 8.79
N ALA A 438 -14.60 2.24 7.72
CA ALA A 438 -14.14 2.01 6.35
C ALA A 438 -12.77 2.67 6.09
N LYS A 439 -12.58 3.92 6.53
CA LYS A 439 -11.31 4.62 6.36
C LYS A 439 -10.21 4.08 7.28
N LEU A 440 -10.52 3.73 8.52
CA LEU A 440 -9.58 3.13 9.48
C LEU A 440 -9.09 1.76 9.01
N ARG A 441 -9.95 0.98 8.34
CA ARG A 441 -9.57 -0.29 7.72
C ARG A 441 -8.43 -0.10 6.71
N VAL A 442 -8.61 0.90 5.85
CA VAL A 442 -7.70 1.29 4.76
C VAL A 442 -6.39 1.87 5.32
N ASP A 443 -6.50 2.86 6.22
CA ASP A 443 -5.33 3.54 6.81
C ASP A 443 -4.57 2.67 7.80
N GLY A 444 -5.28 1.83 8.55
CA GLY A 444 -4.68 0.88 9.47
C GLY A 444 -3.85 -0.17 8.75
N ALA A 445 -4.35 -0.67 7.61
CA ALA A 445 -3.59 -1.57 6.75
C ALA A 445 -2.33 -0.89 6.21
N ALA A 446 -2.46 0.32 5.65
CA ALA A 446 -1.33 1.08 5.13
C ALA A 446 -0.28 1.41 6.22
N PHE A 447 -0.73 1.88 7.40
CA PHE A 447 0.16 2.22 8.50
C PHE A 447 1.07 1.04 8.91
N LEU A 448 0.53 -0.18 8.94
CA LEU A 448 1.27 -1.37 9.34
C LEU A 448 2.36 -1.80 8.33
N GLN A 449 2.37 -1.19 7.15
CA GLN A 449 3.44 -1.36 6.14
C GLN A 449 4.61 -0.39 6.35
N ILE A 450 4.47 0.60 7.25
CA ILE A 450 5.57 1.47 7.67
C ILE A 450 6.53 0.64 8.55
N PRO A 451 7.85 0.65 8.28
CA PRO A 451 8.82 -0.10 9.07
C PRO A 451 8.77 0.26 10.56
N ALA A 452 8.41 -0.71 11.41
CA ALA A 452 8.33 -0.51 12.85
C ALA A 452 9.64 -0.81 13.59
N GLU A 453 10.58 -1.50 12.95
CA GLU A 453 11.87 -1.85 13.55
C GLU A 453 12.70 -0.59 13.83
N GLY A 454 13.24 -0.49 15.06
CA GLY A 454 14.02 0.67 15.47
C GLY A 454 13.21 1.94 15.81
N VAL A 455 11.93 2.01 15.47
CA VAL A 455 11.06 3.19 15.71
C VAL A 455 10.06 2.91 16.86
N PRO A 456 10.27 3.45 18.08
CA PRO A 456 9.45 3.13 19.25
C PRO A 456 7.97 3.48 19.10
N ALA A 457 7.66 4.56 18.38
CA ALA A 457 6.27 4.97 18.11
C ALA A 457 5.49 3.89 17.37
N TYR A 458 6.06 3.34 16.30
CA TYR A 458 5.42 2.33 15.45
C TYR A 458 5.47 0.96 16.11
N ALA A 459 6.61 0.57 16.70
CA ALA A 459 6.72 -0.68 17.48
C ALA A 459 5.72 -0.74 18.65
N SER A 460 5.52 0.40 19.33
CA SER A 460 4.50 0.50 20.38
C SER A 460 3.09 0.29 19.85
N LEU A 461 2.79 0.83 18.67
CA LEU A 461 1.49 0.64 18.02
C LEU A 461 1.24 -0.82 17.64
N HIS A 462 2.20 -1.47 16.97
CA HIS A 462 2.11 -2.88 16.62
C HIS A 462 1.86 -3.74 17.87
N ARG A 463 2.57 -3.45 18.97
CA ARG A 463 2.40 -4.16 20.26
C ARG A 463 1.05 -3.87 20.94
N LEU A 464 0.45 -2.70 20.71
CA LEU A 464 -0.87 -2.39 21.22
C LEU A 464 -1.95 -3.14 20.44
N LEU A 465 -1.90 -3.05 19.11
CA LEU A 465 -2.82 -3.74 18.21
C LEU A 465 -2.77 -5.25 18.41
N ARG A 466 -1.58 -5.84 18.41
CA ARG A 466 -1.37 -7.28 18.69
C ARG A 466 -2.03 -7.73 19.99
N LYS A 467 -1.83 -6.99 21.08
CA LYS A 467 -2.46 -7.29 22.37
C LYS A 467 -3.99 -7.23 22.28
N ARG A 468 -4.54 -6.29 21.52
CA ARG A 468 -5.99 -6.12 21.39
C ARG A 468 -6.62 -7.19 20.51
N LEU A 469 -6.04 -7.47 19.35
CA LEU A 469 -6.51 -8.51 18.44
C LEU A 469 -6.51 -9.90 19.10
N ARG A 470 -5.46 -10.20 19.89
CA ARG A 470 -5.39 -11.43 20.68
C ARG A 470 -6.55 -11.58 21.68
N LEU A 471 -7.06 -10.46 22.21
CA LEU A 471 -8.17 -10.47 23.18
C LEU A 471 -9.55 -10.46 22.50
N SER A 472 -9.70 -9.86 21.31
CA SER A 472 -10.98 -9.75 20.62
C SER A 472 -11.39 -11.03 19.89
N GLY A 473 -10.43 -11.89 19.54
CA GLY A 473 -10.68 -13.04 18.65
C GLY A 473 -10.84 -12.60 17.19
N PHE A 474 -10.99 -13.60 16.30
CA PHE A 474 -11.10 -13.39 14.85
C PHE A 474 -12.53 -13.61 14.35
N PRO A 475 -13.03 -12.75 13.45
CA PRO A 475 -14.29 -12.98 12.76
C PRO A 475 -14.22 -14.26 11.90
N ALA A 476 -15.22 -15.14 12.02
CA ALA A 476 -15.36 -16.33 11.20
C ALA A 476 -15.98 -15.99 9.83
N VAL A 477 -15.31 -15.12 9.07
CA VAL A 477 -15.80 -14.64 7.77
C VAL A 477 -15.93 -15.79 6.77
N SER A 478 -17.11 -15.92 6.17
CA SER A 478 -17.47 -16.97 5.21
C SER A 478 -18.67 -16.51 4.36
N ARG A 479 -19.06 -17.30 3.36
CA ARG A 479 -20.29 -17.03 2.59
C ARG A 479 -21.53 -17.08 3.48
N GLU A 480 -21.55 -17.98 4.46
CA GLU A 480 -22.63 -18.17 5.44
C GLU A 480 -22.60 -17.08 6.54
N ASN A 481 -21.41 -16.59 6.90
CA ASN A 481 -21.21 -15.55 7.91
C ASN A 481 -20.48 -14.35 7.30
N PRO A 482 -21.17 -13.54 6.48
CA PRO A 482 -20.54 -12.43 5.80
C PRO A 482 -20.31 -11.23 6.72
N VAL A 483 -19.20 -10.53 6.49
CA VAL A 483 -18.80 -9.35 7.25
C VAL A 483 -19.07 -8.09 6.43
N ALA A 484 -19.72 -7.07 7.01
CA ALA A 484 -19.89 -5.78 6.33
C ALA A 484 -18.54 -5.05 6.21
N GLY A 485 -18.25 -4.43 5.07
CA GLY A 485 -16.96 -3.78 4.82
C GLY A 485 -16.67 -2.59 5.73
N ASP A 486 -17.71 -1.97 6.28
CA ASP A 486 -17.68 -0.83 7.19
C ASP A 486 -17.85 -1.22 8.66
N SER A 487 -17.52 -2.47 9.02
CA SER A 487 -17.67 -3.01 10.38
C SER A 487 -16.35 -3.08 11.16
N CYS A 488 -16.44 -3.26 12.48
CA CYS A 488 -15.27 -3.50 13.34
C CYS A 488 -14.55 -4.80 12.95
N GLU A 489 -15.30 -5.83 12.59
CA GLU A 489 -14.81 -7.13 12.14
C GLU A 489 -13.95 -6.99 10.88
N ALA A 490 -14.38 -6.15 9.92
CA ALA A 490 -13.58 -5.88 8.72
C ALA A 490 -12.24 -5.20 9.06
N VAL A 491 -12.24 -4.24 10.00
CA VAL A 491 -11.01 -3.60 10.49
C VAL A 491 -10.09 -4.63 11.17
N VAL A 492 -10.65 -5.53 11.99
CA VAL A 492 -9.89 -6.63 12.65
C VAL A 492 -9.22 -7.53 11.62
N LEU A 493 -9.92 -7.95 10.57
CA LEU A 493 -9.38 -8.81 9.51
C LEU A 493 -8.17 -8.15 8.81
N CYS A 494 -8.28 -6.86 8.47
CA CYS A 494 -7.21 -6.11 7.81
C CYS A 494 -6.00 -5.89 8.71
N LEU A 495 -6.21 -5.39 9.94
CA LEU A 495 -5.12 -5.12 10.88
C LEU A 495 -4.34 -6.39 11.22
N ALA A 496 -5.05 -7.52 11.39
CA ALA A 496 -4.40 -8.79 11.65
C ALA A 496 -3.58 -9.30 10.46
N THR A 497 -4.14 -9.19 9.24
CA THR A 497 -3.45 -9.57 8.01
C THR A 497 -2.13 -8.80 7.89
N GLU A 498 -2.17 -7.47 7.99
CA GLU A 498 -0.99 -6.64 7.82
C GLU A 498 0.01 -6.77 8.98
N LEU A 499 -0.43 -7.02 10.21
CA LEU A 499 0.48 -7.35 11.32
C LEU A 499 1.26 -8.64 11.08
N ALA A 500 0.62 -9.68 10.54
CA ALA A 500 1.29 -10.92 10.17
C ALA A 500 2.33 -10.66 9.07
N ARG A 501 1.97 -9.88 8.04
CA ARG A 501 2.89 -9.46 6.96
C ARG A 501 4.06 -8.63 7.46
N SER A 502 3.85 -7.82 8.50
CA SER A 502 4.91 -7.04 9.15
C SER A 502 5.87 -7.90 10.00
N GLY A 503 5.77 -9.23 9.94
CA GLY A 503 6.62 -10.16 10.68
C GLY A 503 6.13 -10.50 12.10
N THR A 504 4.90 -10.12 12.47
CA THR A 504 4.32 -10.61 13.74
C THR A 504 4.04 -12.10 13.64
N ASP A 505 4.46 -12.86 14.66
CA ASP A 505 4.11 -14.27 14.80
C ASP A 505 2.58 -14.42 14.89
N CYS A 506 2.01 -15.21 13.98
CA CYS A 506 0.58 -15.45 13.90
C CYS A 506 0.00 -16.07 15.18
N SER A 507 0.80 -16.86 15.92
CA SER A 507 0.40 -17.43 17.22
C SER A 507 0.17 -16.37 18.30
N GLU A 508 0.76 -15.18 18.13
CA GLU A 508 0.52 -14.05 19.02
C GLU A 508 -0.74 -13.26 18.65
N LEU A 509 -1.29 -13.46 17.44
CA LEU A 509 -2.50 -12.79 16.97
C LEU A 509 -3.76 -13.59 17.32
N ALA A 510 -3.75 -14.92 17.15
CA ALA A 510 -4.88 -15.79 17.47
C ALA A 510 -4.42 -17.06 18.20
N GLN A 511 -5.15 -17.49 19.24
CA GLN A 511 -4.88 -18.79 19.90
C GLN A 511 -5.28 -20.00 19.03
N ALA A 512 -6.15 -19.81 18.05
CA ALA A 512 -6.42 -20.73 16.96
C ALA A 512 -7.30 -19.99 15.95
N LEU A 513 -6.71 -19.43 14.88
CA LEU A 513 -7.44 -19.52 13.60
C LEU A 513 -7.66 -21.01 13.40
N GLY A 514 -8.85 -21.44 12.99
CA GLY A 514 -9.16 -22.85 12.78
C GLY A 514 -8.22 -23.43 11.72
N ALA A 515 -6.99 -23.73 12.10
CA ALA A 515 -6.03 -24.44 11.31
C ALA A 515 -6.74 -25.73 11.00
N TRP A 516 -6.89 -26.04 9.72
CA TRP A 516 -7.15 -27.41 9.36
C TRP A 516 -5.99 -28.18 9.95
N SER A 517 -6.30 -28.92 11.02
CA SER A 517 -5.31 -29.44 11.93
C SER A 517 -4.50 -30.44 11.12
N CYS A 518 -3.33 -30.04 10.65
CA CYS A 518 -2.23 -30.98 10.58
C CYS A 518 -2.12 -31.53 12.00
N GLY A 519 -2.46 -32.81 12.16
CA GLY A 519 -2.37 -33.48 13.44
C GLY A 519 -1.05 -33.13 14.10
N SER A 520 -1.07 -32.96 15.42
CA SER A 520 -0.06 -32.33 16.26
C SER A 520 1.31 -33.03 16.32
N ASN A 521 1.81 -33.62 15.22
CA ASN A 521 3.07 -34.37 15.12
C ASN A 521 3.64 -34.42 13.68
N LEU A 522 3.69 -33.31 12.94
CA LEU A 522 4.44 -33.28 11.67
C LEU A 522 5.81 -32.64 11.87
N CYS A 523 6.85 -33.46 11.64
CA CYS A 523 8.25 -33.08 11.49
C CYS A 523 8.41 -31.77 10.71
N PRO A 524 9.51 -31.03 10.87
CA PRO A 524 9.87 -29.98 9.92
C PRO A 524 10.05 -30.62 8.54
N SER A 525 8.97 -30.67 7.75
CA SER A 525 9.00 -31.12 6.38
C SER A 525 9.77 -30.07 5.59
N GLU A 526 10.95 -30.48 5.15
CA GLU A 526 11.84 -29.73 4.29
C GLU A 526 11.65 -30.28 2.88
N HIS A 527 11.23 -29.43 1.96
CA HIS A 527 11.00 -29.79 0.57
C HIS A 527 11.93 -28.98 -0.30
N THR A 528 12.63 -29.65 -1.21
CA THR A 528 13.43 -29.00 -2.24
C THR A 528 12.67 -29.08 -3.55
N VAL A 529 12.39 -27.92 -4.14
CA VAL A 529 11.72 -27.77 -5.44
C VAL A 529 12.72 -27.23 -6.45
N GLU A 530 12.81 -27.92 -7.59
CA GLU A 530 13.55 -27.45 -8.75
C GLU A 530 12.63 -26.60 -9.62
N ILE A 531 13.05 -25.38 -9.93
CA ILE A 531 12.30 -24.46 -10.80
C ILE A 531 13.17 -24.04 -11.98
N ASP A 532 12.54 -23.74 -13.12
CA ASP A 532 13.22 -23.09 -14.23
C ASP A 532 13.04 -21.56 -14.16
N ALA A 533 14.08 -20.84 -13.76
CA ALA A 533 14.10 -19.39 -13.67
C ALA A 533 14.48 -18.71 -15.00
N ARG A 534 14.02 -19.25 -16.12
CA ARG A 534 14.08 -18.61 -17.45
C ARG A 534 12.71 -18.05 -17.81
N ASN A 535 12.62 -16.74 -17.96
CA ASN A 535 11.40 -16.05 -18.37
C ASN A 535 11.71 -15.02 -19.48
N PRO A 536 11.81 -15.44 -20.76
CA PRO A 536 11.92 -14.53 -21.90
C PRO A 536 10.58 -13.89 -22.29
N GLY A 537 9.53 -14.06 -21.47
CA GLY A 537 8.21 -13.49 -21.69
C GLY A 537 8.16 -11.97 -21.50
N GLY A 538 6.98 -11.38 -21.69
CA GLY A 538 6.73 -9.94 -21.49
C GLY A 538 6.16 -9.57 -20.12
N GLY A 539 6.07 -10.53 -19.19
CA GLY A 539 5.52 -10.34 -17.84
C GLY A 539 6.02 -11.40 -16.86
N ASP A 540 5.83 -11.16 -15.56
CA ASP A 540 6.21 -12.08 -14.49
C ASP A 540 5.47 -13.44 -14.65
N ALA A 541 6.16 -14.54 -14.37
CA ALA A 541 5.64 -15.90 -14.53
C ALA A 541 5.55 -16.63 -13.18
N TRP A 542 4.43 -17.30 -12.92
CA TRP A 542 4.23 -18.06 -11.68
C TRP A 542 4.60 -19.53 -11.89
N VAL A 543 5.51 -20.04 -11.07
CA VAL A 543 5.88 -21.45 -11.00
C VAL A 543 5.21 -22.09 -9.78
N SER A 544 4.39 -23.11 -10.03
CA SER A 544 3.73 -23.90 -9.00
C SER A 544 4.73 -24.78 -8.27
N THR A 545 4.69 -24.79 -6.94
CA THR A 545 5.61 -25.63 -6.13
C THR A 545 5.00 -26.96 -5.72
N GLY A 546 3.67 -27.14 -5.87
CA GLY A 546 2.95 -28.29 -5.31
C GLY A 546 2.90 -28.30 -3.77
N LEU A 547 3.22 -27.18 -3.13
CA LEU A 547 3.23 -27.04 -1.67
C LEU A 547 2.19 -26.03 -1.21
N CYS A 548 1.73 -26.19 0.04
CA CYS A 548 0.80 -25.30 0.72
C CYS A 548 1.33 -24.97 2.12
N LEU A 549 1.11 -23.73 2.53
CA LEU A 549 1.33 -23.28 3.91
C LEU A 549 0.01 -23.32 4.67
N ALA A 550 0.01 -23.95 5.85
CA ALA A 550 -1.16 -23.93 6.72
C ALA A 550 -1.40 -22.54 7.32
N ASN A 551 -2.66 -22.23 7.63
CA ASN A 551 -3.06 -20.92 8.14
C ASN A 551 -2.33 -20.58 9.45
N GLY A 552 -1.87 -19.34 9.57
CA GLY A 552 -1.19 -18.84 10.76
C GLY A 552 0.19 -19.44 11.01
N GLN A 553 0.85 -19.95 9.96
CA GLN A 553 2.20 -20.49 10.04
C GLN A 553 3.23 -19.56 9.38
N LEU A 554 4.49 -19.81 9.72
CA LEU A 554 5.67 -19.22 9.09
C LEU A 554 6.33 -20.29 8.21
N THR A 555 6.75 -19.92 7.02
CA THR A 555 7.63 -20.73 6.17
C THR A 555 9.05 -20.17 6.16
N GLU A 556 10.04 -21.04 6.01
CA GLU A 556 11.44 -20.63 5.79
C GLU A 556 11.86 -21.07 4.39
N VAL A 557 12.38 -20.11 3.62
CA VAL A 557 12.84 -20.34 2.26
C VAL A 557 14.35 -20.14 2.20
N SER A 558 15.04 -21.06 1.53
CA SER A 558 16.49 -21.01 1.31
C SER A 558 16.82 -21.22 -0.17
N LEU A 559 17.74 -20.42 -0.69
CA LEU A 559 18.17 -20.44 -2.09
C LEU A 559 19.65 -20.01 -2.22
N CYS A 560 20.26 -20.29 -3.37
CA CYS A 560 21.64 -19.91 -3.65
C CYS A 560 21.79 -18.38 -3.84
N GLU A 561 23.01 -17.86 -3.71
CA GLU A 561 23.29 -16.43 -3.85
C GLU A 561 22.89 -15.88 -5.24
N ALA A 562 23.14 -16.65 -6.30
CA ALA A 562 22.73 -16.27 -7.66
C ALA A 562 21.21 -16.08 -7.80
N ALA A 563 20.42 -16.95 -7.16
CA ALA A 563 18.97 -16.85 -7.15
C ALA A 563 18.48 -15.66 -6.31
N ALA A 564 19.20 -15.29 -5.24
CA ALA A 564 18.86 -14.15 -4.40
C ALA A 564 19.04 -12.83 -5.14
N CYS A 565 20.01 -12.78 -6.06
CA CYS A 565 20.23 -11.63 -6.94
C CYS A 565 19.31 -11.59 -8.18
N ALA A 566 18.53 -12.65 -8.44
CA ALA A 566 17.74 -12.77 -9.67
C ALA A 566 16.36 -12.11 -9.60
N GLY A 567 16.01 -11.50 -8.46
CA GLY A 567 14.72 -10.82 -8.28
C GLY A 567 13.51 -11.75 -8.16
N LEU A 568 13.73 -13.02 -7.84
CA LEU A 568 12.66 -13.99 -7.58
C LEU A 568 11.79 -13.54 -6.41
N LYS A 569 10.50 -13.85 -6.46
CA LYS A 569 9.54 -13.56 -5.37
C LYS A 569 8.86 -14.84 -4.91
N LEU A 570 8.62 -14.96 -3.61
CA LEU A 570 7.73 -15.97 -3.06
C LEU A 570 6.31 -15.38 -3.03
N GLN A 571 5.32 -16.17 -3.44
CA GLN A 571 3.92 -15.85 -3.20
C GLN A 571 3.23 -16.96 -2.42
N ILE A 572 2.42 -16.56 -1.44
CA ILE A 572 1.59 -17.42 -0.61
C ILE A 572 0.13 -17.06 -0.89
N GLY A 573 -0.65 -18.05 -1.33
CA GLY A 573 -2.02 -17.89 -1.80
C GLY A 573 -2.14 -17.62 -3.30
N CYS A 574 -3.27 -18.00 -3.89
CA CYS A 574 -3.59 -17.85 -5.31
C CYS A 574 -4.61 -16.73 -5.61
N HIS A 575 -5.40 -16.30 -4.63
CA HIS A 575 -6.48 -15.33 -4.79
C HIS A 575 -5.97 -13.89 -4.82
N THR A 576 -5.67 -13.36 -6.01
CA THR A 576 -5.02 -12.04 -6.19
C THR A 576 -5.93 -10.84 -5.92
N ASP A 577 -7.24 -11.07 -5.86
CA ASP A 577 -8.22 -10.00 -5.72
C ASP A 577 -8.17 -9.29 -4.37
N ASP A 578 -8.02 -7.97 -4.44
CA ASP A 578 -8.14 -7.03 -3.33
C ASP A 578 -9.62 -6.64 -3.14
N LEU A 579 -10.22 -7.10 -2.04
CA LEU A 579 -11.61 -6.82 -1.70
C LEU A 579 -11.77 -5.64 -0.71
N MET A 580 -10.75 -4.77 -0.58
CA MET A 580 -10.80 -3.61 0.34
C MET A 580 -11.87 -2.59 -0.02
N SER A 581 -12.39 -2.59 -1.24
CA SER A 581 -13.53 -1.76 -1.67
C SER A 581 -14.89 -2.44 -1.52
N ALA A 582 -14.92 -3.74 -1.21
CA ALA A 582 -16.16 -4.50 -1.13
C ALA A 582 -17.03 -4.07 0.06
N SER A 583 -18.33 -3.89 -0.20
CA SER A 583 -19.34 -3.55 0.83
C SER A 583 -19.65 -4.72 1.75
N LYS A 584 -19.43 -5.96 1.28
CA LYS A 584 -19.63 -7.21 2.02
C LYS A 584 -18.48 -8.16 1.73
N LEU A 585 -18.00 -8.85 2.75
CA LEU A 585 -16.84 -9.73 2.72
C LEU A 585 -17.28 -11.17 3.05
N PHE A 586 -16.94 -12.12 2.18
CA PHE A 586 -17.11 -13.56 2.36
C PHE A 586 -15.78 -14.26 2.67
N ARG A 587 -14.67 -13.55 2.53
CA ARG A 587 -13.34 -13.91 3.03
C ARG A 587 -12.60 -12.66 3.52
N ALA A 588 -11.42 -12.82 4.10
CA ALA A 588 -10.57 -11.66 4.40
C ALA A 588 -10.23 -10.88 3.11
N PRO A 589 -10.11 -9.54 3.17
CA PRO A 589 -10.01 -8.74 1.95
C PRO A 589 -8.82 -9.05 1.06
N VAL A 590 -7.65 -9.22 1.65
CA VAL A 590 -6.41 -9.61 0.97
C VAL A 590 -5.87 -10.84 1.69
N VAL A 591 -5.77 -11.96 0.98
CA VAL A 591 -5.30 -13.24 1.54
C VAL A 591 -3.94 -13.66 0.97
N THR A 592 -3.48 -12.99 -0.09
CA THR A 592 -2.19 -13.23 -0.72
C THR A 592 -1.08 -12.44 -0.03
N HIS A 593 0.09 -13.06 0.04
CA HIS A 593 1.32 -12.39 0.45
C HIS A 593 2.43 -12.67 -0.55
N GLN A 594 3.05 -11.60 -1.05
CA GLN A 594 4.17 -11.66 -1.98
C GLN A 594 5.36 -10.92 -1.36
N CYS A 595 6.55 -11.53 -1.43
CA CYS A 595 7.79 -10.92 -0.97
C CYS A 595 8.96 -11.31 -1.87
N TYR A 596 9.94 -10.41 -2.02
CA TYR A 596 11.20 -10.73 -2.67
C TYR A 596 11.97 -11.78 -1.88
N MET A 597 12.68 -12.66 -2.59
CA MET A 597 13.61 -13.64 -2.05
C MET A 597 15.04 -13.15 -2.25
N ASP A 598 15.37 -12.00 -1.66
CA ASP A 598 16.64 -11.26 -1.86
C ASP A 598 17.76 -11.70 -0.90
N ARG A 599 17.48 -12.71 -0.06
CA ARG A 599 18.41 -13.30 0.90
C ARG A 599 18.50 -14.80 0.67
N THR A 600 19.67 -15.37 0.94
CA THR A 600 19.89 -16.82 0.85
C THR A 600 19.04 -17.62 1.84
N LYS A 601 18.56 -16.98 2.92
CA LYS A 601 17.58 -17.51 3.87
C LYS A 601 16.63 -16.41 4.31
N GLN A 602 15.34 -16.70 4.29
CA GLN A 602 14.29 -15.78 4.71
C GLN A 602 13.12 -16.52 5.36
N SER A 603 12.51 -15.87 6.34
CA SER A 603 11.30 -16.35 7.01
C SER A 603 10.12 -15.48 6.61
N VAL A 604 9.00 -16.11 6.21
CA VAL A 604 7.81 -15.42 5.69
C VAL A 604 6.58 -15.91 6.44
N SER A 605 5.83 -14.98 7.05
CA SER A 605 4.62 -15.26 7.84
C SER A 605 3.38 -14.98 7.00
N ASN A 606 2.38 -15.85 7.07
CA ASN A 606 1.08 -15.60 6.44
C ASN A 606 -0.06 -16.09 7.36
N LEU A 607 -1.00 -15.19 7.63
CA LEU A 607 -2.13 -15.47 8.52
C LEU A 607 -3.12 -16.47 7.92
N TRP A 608 -3.33 -16.42 6.61
CA TRP A 608 -4.37 -17.15 5.89
C TRP A 608 -3.87 -18.43 5.23
N GLY A 609 -2.55 -18.63 5.15
CA GLY A 609 -1.96 -19.77 4.45
C GLY A 609 -2.22 -19.75 2.95
N GLY A 610 -2.07 -20.90 2.30
CA GLY A 610 -2.37 -21.10 0.89
C GLY A 610 -1.23 -21.73 0.10
N LEU A 611 -1.50 -21.98 -1.18
CA LEU A 611 -0.52 -22.54 -2.12
C LEU A 611 0.72 -21.65 -2.23
N LEU A 612 1.88 -22.27 -2.39
CA LEU A 612 3.16 -21.60 -2.51
C LEU A 612 3.58 -21.54 -3.98
N TYR A 613 3.99 -20.36 -4.41
CA TYR A 613 4.46 -20.09 -5.77
C TYR A 613 5.80 -19.39 -5.75
N VAL A 614 6.61 -19.66 -6.77
CA VAL A 614 7.77 -18.84 -7.08
C VAL A 614 7.45 -18.00 -8.31
N ILE A 615 7.60 -16.68 -8.18
CA ILE A 615 7.41 -15.75 -9.28
C ILE A 615 8.78 -15.45 -9.88
N VAL A 616 8.93 -15.79 -11.15
CA VAL A 616 10.12 -15.53 -11.96
C VAL A 616 9.90 -14.21 -12.70
N PRO A 617 10.72 -13.17 -12.44
CA PRO A 617 10.53 -11.87 -13.05
C PRO A 617 10.80 -11.91 -14.54
N THR A 618 10.15 -11.00 -15.25
CA THR A 618 10.35 -10.80 -16.70
C THR A 618 11.84 -10.60 -17.02
N GLY A 619 12.35 -11.31 -18.03
CA GLY A 619 13.74 -11.22 -18.49
C GLY A 619 14.74 -12.03 -17.68
N CYS A 620 14.31 -12.77 -16.64
CA CYS A 620 15.20 -13.66 -15.89
C CYS A 620 15.74 -14.77 -16.82
N ASN A 621 17.03 -15.09 -16.69
CA ASN A 621 17.69 -16.13 -17.50
C ASN A 621 18.63 -17.00 -16.66
N LEU A 622 18.27 -17.24 -15.40
CA LEU A 622 19.14 -17.94 -14.45
C LEU A 622 19.20 -19.46 -14.73
N GLY A 623 18.18 -20.02 -15.38
CA GLY A 623 18.09 -21.46 -15.64
C GLY A 623 17.51 -22.23 -14.45
N PRO A 624 17.78 -23.55 -14.34
CA PRO A 624 17.35 -24.36 -13.22
C PRO A 624 17.88 -23.84 -11.88
N VAL A 625 16.99 -23.71 -10.90
CA VAL A 625 17.28 -23.25 -9.54
C VAL A 625 16.60 -24.17 -8.53
N SER A 626 17.38 -24.58 -7.53
CA SER A 626 16.90 -25.37 -6.41
C SER A 626 16.50 -24.45 -5.25
N ILE A 627 15.26 -24.55 -4.77
CA ILE A 627 14.71 -23.76 -3.66
C ILE A 627 14.25 -24.72 -2.57
N THR A 628 14.71 -24.48 -1.34
CA THR A 628 14.33 -25.28 -0.18
C THR A 628 13.30 -24.54 0.66
N ILE A 629 12.15 -25.17 0.91
CA ILE A 629 11.01 -24.61 1.65
C ILE A 629 10.73 -25.51 2.86
N LYS A 630 10.69 -24.92 4.06
CA LYS A 630 10.41 -25.62 5.33
C LYS A 630 9.03 -25.28 5.87
N LYS A 631 8.44 -26.21 6.63
CA LYS A 631 7.12 -26.05 7.29
C LYS A 631 5.96 -25.91 6.31
N ALA A 632 6.13 -26.44 5.10
CA ALA A 632 5.09 -26.56 4.08
C ALA A 632 4.65 -28.03 3.93
N VAL A 633 3.42 -28.23 3.49
CA VAL A 633 2.83 -29.55 3.24
C VAL A 633 2.54 -29.73 1.74
N PRO A 634 2.62 -30.96 1.20
CA PRO A 634 2.20 -31.22 -0.17
C PRO A 634 0.72 -30.87 -0.40
N ALA A 635 0.44 -30.18 -1.49
CA ALA A 635 -0.89 -29.92 -2.00
C ALA A 635 -1.18 -30.83 -3.21
N PRO A 636 -2.45 -31.12 -3.53
CA PRO A 636 -2.76 -31.88 -4.74
C PRO A 636 -2.28 -31.11 -5.96
N TYR A 637 -1.40 -31.73 -6.73
CA TYR A 637 -0.86 -31.17 -7.96
C TYR A 637 -0.78 -32.28 -9.00
N TYR A 638 -1.55 -32.15 -10.07
CA TYR A 638 -1.48 -33.05 -11.23
C TYR A 638 -0.93 -32.29 -12.42
N LYS A 639 0.23 -32.71 -12.93
CA LYS A 639 0.83 -32.19 -14.16
C LYS A 639 0.73 -33.23 -15.26
N LEU A 640 0.03 -32.87 -16.34
CA LEU A 640 -0.15 -33.73 -17.51
C LEU A 640 1.21 -34.19 -18.06
N GLY A 641 1.37 -35.50 -18.23
CA GLY A 641 2.62 -36.11 -18.74
C GLY A 641 3.71 -36.35 -17.69
N GLU A 642 3.59 -35.77 -16.49
CA GLU A 642 4.57 -35.93 -15.40
C GLU A 642 4.01 -36.71 -14.20
N THR A 643 2.79 -36.41 -13.76
CA THR A 643 2.16 -37.05 -12.61
C THR A 643 1.48 -38.36 -13.03
N SER A 644 1.80 -39.47 -12.35
CA SER A 644 1.12 -40.74 -12.59
C SER A 644 -0.24 -40.80 -11.89
N LEU A 645 -1.17 -41.59 -12.44
CA LEU A 645 -2.51 -41.77 -11.87
C LEU A 645 -2.48 -42.33 -10.43
N ASP A 646 -1.55 -43.24 -10.13
CA ASP A 646 -1.39 -43.78 -8.78
C ASP A 646 -0.86 -42.74 -7.79
N ALA A 647 0.07 -41.88 -8.23
CA ALA A 647 0.58 -40.77 -7.44
C ALA A 647 -0.55 -39.74 -7.15
N TRP A 648 -1.37 -39.43 -8.15
CA TRP A 648 -2.55 -38.58 -7.99
C TRP A 648 -3.51 -39.11 -6.94
N ARG A 649 -3.94 -40.37 -7.09
CA ARG A 649 -4.89 -41.03 -6.18
C ARG A 649 -4.38 -41.08 -4.75
N SER A 650 -3.09 -41.37 -4.58
CA SER A 650 -2.45 -41.40 -3.26
C SER A 650 -2.41 -40.01 -2.62
N CYS A 651 -2.03 -38.99 -3.40
CA CYS A 651 -1.93 -37.61 -2.92
C CYS A 651 -3.29 -37.02 -2.51
N ILE A 652 -4.30 -37.16 -3.37
CA ILE A 652 -5.59 -36.46 -3.20
C ILE A 652 -6.42 -36.99 -2.01
N GLN A 653 -6.30 -38.28 -1.68
CA GLN A 653 -7.05 -38.89 -0.58
C GLN A 653 -6.58 -38.41 0.80
N GLU A 654 -5.27 -38.19 0.96
CA GLU A 654 -4.66 -37.84 2.25
C GLU A 654 -4.39 -36.34 2.40
N SER A 655 -4.56 -35.55 1.33
CA SER A 655 -4.13 -34.15 1.35
C SER A 655 -4.94 -33.29 2.33
N PRO A 656 -4.27 -32.59 3.26
CA PRO A 656 -4.88 -31.62 4.15
C PRO A 656 -4.99 -30.22 3.54
N ALA A 657 -4.48 -30.00 2.32
CA ALA A 657 -4.52 -28.69 1.69
C ALA A 657 -5.96 -28.33 1.22
N PRO A 658 -6.40 -27.06 1.36
CA PRO A 658 -7.70 -26.59 0.87
C PRO A 658 -7.83 -26.48 -0.64
N TRP A 659 -6.71 -26.29 -1.33
CA TRP A 659 -6.66 -26.00 -2.75
C TRP A 659 -5.65 -26.94 -3.42
N GLY A 660 -5.93 -27.28 -4.67
CA GLY A 660 -5.02 -28.03 -5.52
C GLY A 660 -5.01 -27.49 -6.94
N GLU A 661 -4.07 -27.98 -7.74
CA GLU A 661 -3.84 -27.53 -9.10
C GLU A 661 -3.85 -28.69 -10.11
N LEU A 662 -4.54 -28.48 -11.23
CA LEU A 662 -4.49 -29.32 -12.42
C LEU A 662 -3.76 -28.54 -13.52
N ALA A 663 -2.68 -29.08 -14.06
CA ALA A 663 -1.74 -28.33 -14.89
C ALA A 663 -1.42 -29.04 -16.21
N THR A 664 -1.39 -28.26 -17.28
CA THR A 664 -0.69 -28.56 -18.53
C THR A 664 0.48 -27.60 -18.71
N ASP A 665 1.18 -27.62 -19.84
CA ASP A 665 2.18 -26.60 -20.19
C ASP A 665 1.55 -25.24 -20.53
N ASN A 666 0.25 -25.23 -20.83
CA ASN A 666 -0.46 -24.09 -21.40
C ASN A 666 -1.50 -23.48 -20.46
N ILE A 667 -2.04 -24.25 -19.52
CA ILE A 667 -3.02 -23.77 -18.55
C ILE A 667 -2.91 -24.49 -17.20
N ILE A 668 -3.18 -23.76 -16.12
CA ILE A 668 -3.28 -24.30 -14.76
C ILE A 668 -4.60 -23.89 -14.13
N LEU A 669 -5.36 -24.85 -13.63
CA LEU A 669 -6.62 -24.66 -12.93
C LEU A 669 -6.38 -24.82 -11.43
N THR A 670 -6.71 -23.79 -10.64
CA THR A 670 -6.67 -23.84 -9.17
C THR A 670 -8.08 -23.90 -8.63
N VAL A 671 -8.43 -25.03 -8.02
CA VAL A 671 -9.79 -25.30 -7.52
C VAL A 671 -9.74 -25.94 -6.13
N PRO A 672 -10.84 -25.98 -5.37
CA PRO A 672 -10.83 -26.58 -4.05
C PRO A 672 -10.51 -28.08 -4.11
N THR A 673 -9.74 -28.54 -3.14
CA THR A 673 -9.38 -29.96 -3.00
C THR A 673 -10.62 -30.85 -2.84
N ALA A 674 -11.70 -30.32 -2.28
CA ALA A 674 -12.97 -31.03 -2.15
C ALA A 674 -13.55 -31.44 -3.51
N ASP A 675 -13.48 -30.58 -4.52
CA ASP A 675 -13.95 -30.86 -5.88
C ASP A 675 -13.02 -31.83 -6.61
N LEU A 676 -11.70 -31.71 -6.38
CA LEU A 676 -10.69 -32.59 -6.97
C LEU A 676 -10.80 -34.04 -6.50
N ARG A 677 -11.30 -34.29 -5.29
CA ARG A 677 -11.50 -35.67 -4.77
C ARG A 677 -12.47 -36.49 -5.61
N ALA A 678 -13.39 -35.84 -6.33
CA ALA A 678 -14.32 -36.52 -7.23
C ALA A 678 -13.70 -36.83 -8.61
N LEU A 679 -12.52 -36.28 -8.92
CA LEU A 679 -11.84 -36.46 -10.21
C LEU A 679 -10.86 -37.64 -10.15
N GLU A 680 -11.34 -38.82 -10.56
CA GLU A 680 -10.55 -40.06 -10.49
C GLU A 680 -9.34 -40.07 -11.44
N ASP A 681 -9.50 -39.54 -12.65
CA ASP A 681 -8.48 -39.47 -13.70
C ASP A 681 -8.53 -38.07 -14.38
N PRO A 682 -7.57 -37.18 -14.09
CA PRO A 682 -7.50 -35.85 -14.70
C PRO A 682 -7.02 -35.82 -16.16
N GLU A 683 -6.46 -36.91 -16.68
CA GLU A 683 -5.76 -36.90 -17.97
C GLU A 683 -6.67 -36.51 -19.17
N PRO A 684 -7.87 -37.10 -19.36
CA PRO A 684 -8.73 -36.75 -20.50
C PRO A 684 -9.19 -35.27 -20.48
N LEU A 685 -9.52 -34.77 -19.29
CA LEU A 685 -9.88 -33.37 -19.05
C LEU A 685 -8.74 -32.43 -19.45
N LEU A 686 -7.51 -32.72 -19.01
CA LEU A 686 -6.37 -31.85 -19.26
C LEU A 686 -5.91 -31.89 -20.72
N ARG A 687 -6.07 -33.03 -21.40
CA ARG A 687 -5.87 -33.10 -22.86
C ARG A 687 -6.86 -32.22 -23.61
N LEU A 688 -8.14 -32.24 -23.23
CA LEU A 688 -9.13 -31.34 -23.81
C LEU A 688 -8.77 -29.86 -23.57
N TRP A 689 -8.28 -29.51 -22.37
CA TRP A 689 -7.79 -28.16 -22.10
C TRP A 689 -6.61 -27.76 -23.00
N ASP A 690 -5.63 -28.64 -23.21
CA ASP A 690 -4.52 -28.36 -24.14
C ASP A 690 -5.00 -28.18 -25.59
N GLU A 691 -5.95 -28.98 -26.06
CA GLU A 691 -6.58 -28.80 -27.38
C GLU A 691 -7.26 -27.42 -27.50
N MET A 692 -7.97 -26.99 -26.45
CA MET A 692 -8.59 -25.66 -26.42
C MET A 692 -7.54 -24.54 -26.41
N MET A 693 -6.46 -24.70 -25.63
CA MET A 693 -5.38 -23.70 -25.58
C MET A 693 -4.61 -23.60 -26.91
N GLU A 694 -4.41 -24.71 -27.62
CA GLU A 694 -3.84 -24.72 -28.97
C GLU A 694 -4.75 -23.94 -29.93
N ALA A 695 -6.06 -24.17 -29.88
CA ALA A 695 -7.02 -23.40 -30.68
C ALA A 695 -6.99 -21.90 -30.34
N ILE A 696 -6.89 -21.55 -29.06
CA ILE A 696 -6.79 -20.15 -28.63
C ILE A 696 -5.52 -19.49 -29.18
N ALA A 697 -4.38 -20.14 -29.03
CA ALA A 697 -3.09 -19.66 -29.55
C ALA A 697 -3.13 -19.52 -31.07
N ARG A 698 -3.71 -20.50 -31.77
CA ARG A 698 -3.86 -20.51 -33.23
C ARG A 698 -4.66 -19.31 -33.70
N LEU A 699 -5.85 -19.06 -33.15
CA LEU A 699 -6.65 -17.91 -33.56
C LEU A 699 -5.91 -16.60 -33.27
N ALA A 700 -5.23 -16.49 -32.11
CA ALA A 700 -4.45 -15.32 -31.76
C ALA A 700 -3.15 -15.16 -32.57
N ALA A 701 -2.84 -16.11 -33.47
CA ALA A 701 -1.57 -16.22 -34.17
C ALA A 701 -0.35 -16.13 -33.23
N GLN A 702 -0.44 -16.76 -32.06
CA GLN A 702 0.62 -16.81 -31.05
C GLN A 702 1.42 -18.12 -31.16
N PRO A 703 2.71 -18.13 -30.76
CA PRO A 703 3.46 -19.36 -30.61
C PRO A 703 2.79 -20.32 -29.61
N PHE A 704 2.81 -21.61 -29.93
CA PHE A 704 2.35 -22.70 -29.07
C PHE A 704 3.46 -23.74 -28.91
N PRO A 705 3.71 -24.31 -27.71
CA PRO A 705 3.05 -24.02 -26.44
C PRO A 705 3.28 -22.58 -25.95
N PHE A 706 2.41 -22.11 -25.05
CA PHE A 706 2.57 -20.77 -24.46
C PHE A 706 3.89 -20.68 -23.68
N ARG A 707 4.52 -19.50 -23.71
CA ARG A 707 5.77 -19.25 -22.96
C ARG A 707 5.60 -19.36 -21.44
N ARG A 708 4.40 -19.11 -20.97
CA ARG A 708 3.95 -19.28 -19.59
C ARG A 708 2.53 -19.84 -19.65
N PRO A 709 2.15 -20.78 -18.79
CA PRO A 709 0.77 -21.25 -18.76
C PRO A 709 -0.15 -20.11 -18.31
N GLU A 710 -1.34 -20.02 -18.91
CA GLU A 710 -2.45 -19.23 -18.37
C GLU A 710 -2.96 -19.87 -17.06
N ARG A 711 -3.66 -19.10 -16.23
CA ARG A 711 -4.12 -19.56 -14.92
C ARG A 711 -5.57 -19.19 -14.69
N ILE A 712 -6.37 -20.14 -14.20
CA ILE A 712 -7.75 -19.90 -13.73
C ILE A 712 -7.81 -20.28 -12.25
N VAL A 713 -8.26 -19.35 -11.40
CA VAL A 713 -8.38 -19.53 -9.96
C VAL A 713 -9.84 -19.34 -9.55
N ALA A 714 -10.41 -20.34 -8.89
CA ALA A 714 -11.73 -20.23 -8.28
C ALA A 714 -11.63 -19.57 -6.90
N ASP A 715 -12.57 -18.68 -6.57
CA ASP A 715 -12.64 -17.96 -5.29
C ASP A 715 -14.09 -17.94 -4.78
N VAL A 716 -14.27 -17.89 -3.46
CA VAL A 716 -15.58 -17.65 -2.84
C VAL A 716 -16.09 -16.24 -3.12
N GLN A 717 -15.18 -15.30 -3.39
CA GLN A 717 -15.48 -13.92 -3.71
C GLN A 717 -14.38 -13.27 -4.57
N ILE A 718 -14.79 -12.76 -5.73
CA ILE A 718 -13.95 -11.95 -6.62
C ILE A 718 -14.35 -10.46 -6.56
N SER A 719 -13.51 -9.61 -7.12
CA SER A 719 -13.57 -8.15 -7.09
C SER A 719 -14.56 -7.57 -8.11
N ALA A 720 -14.79 -8.27 -9.22
CA ALA A 720 -15.67 -7.83 -10.29
C ALA A 720 -16.34 -9.01 -11.01
N GLY A 721 -17.58 -8.79 -11.46
CA GLY A 721 -18.28 -9.72 -12.36
C GLY A 721 -18.54 -11.12 -11.80
N TRP A 722 -18.75 -12.05 -12.72
CA TRP A 722 -18.86 -13.49 -12.45
C TRP A 722 -17.53 -14.22 -12.65
N MET A 723 -16.77 -13.77 -13.65
CA MET A 723 -15.36 -14.04 -13.89
C MET A 723 -14.72 -12.74 -14.38
N HIS A 724 -13.40 -12.64 -14.31
CA HIS A 724 -12.67 -11.58 -15.01
C HIS A 724 -11.28 -12.03 -15.43
N SER A 725 -10.83 -11.46 -16.54
CA SER A 725 -9.53 -11.74 -17.15
C SER A 725 -8.38 -11.23 -16.30
N GLY A 726 -7.19 -11.78 -16.54
CA GLY A 726 -5.98 -11.42 -15.82
C GLY A 726 -5.00 -12.57 -15.78
N TYR A 727 -3.97 -12.41 -14.94
CA TYR A 727 -3.07 -13.50 -14.59
C TYR A 727 -2.92 -13.59 -13.08
N PRO A 728 -3.77 -14.38 -12.41
CA PRO A 728 -4.74 -15.34 -12.97
C PRO A 728 -6.06 -14.71 -13.46
N ILE A 729 -6.82 -15.48 -14.26
CA ILE A 729 -8.26 -15.32 -14.42
C ILE A 729 -8.92 -15.74 -13.10
N MET A 730 -9.83 -14.92 -12.58
CA MET A 730 -10.54 -15.20 -11.34
C MET A 730 -12.00 -15.55 -11.65
N CYS A 731 -12.55 -16.54 -10.95
CA CYS A 731 -13.95 -16.97 -11.11
C CYS A 731 -14.59 -17.35 -9.77
N HIS A 732 -15.92 -17.28 -9.68
CA HIS A 732 -16.62 -17.80 -8.50
C HIS A 732 -16.55 -19.33 -8.41
N LEU A 733 -16.53 -19.87 -7.19
CA LEU A 733 -16.56 -21.31 -6.87
C LEU A 733 -17.64 -22.09 -7.64
N GLU A 734 -18.78 -21.46 -7.91
CA GLU A 734 -19.88 -22.03 -8.70
C GLU A 734 -19.48 -22.45 -10.12
N SER A 735 -18.35 -21.96 -10.62
CA SER A 735 -17.81 -22.30 -11.94
C SER A 735 -16.87 -23.50 -11.92
N VAL A 736 -16.48 -24.01 -10.74
CA VAL A 736 -15.59 -25.18 -10.65
C VAL A 736 -16.15 -26.40 -11.40
N PRO A 737 -17.45 -26.76 -11.28
CA PRO A 737 -18.00 -27.92 -12.00
C PRO A 737 -17.87 -27.84 -13.52
N GLU A 738 -17.96 -26.66 -14.13
CA GLU A 738 -17.75 -26.51 -15.57
C GLU A 738 -16.27 -26.58 -15.97
N LEU A 739 -15.34 -26.19 -15.07
CA LEU A 739 -13.90 -26.22 -15.31
C LEU A 739 -13.27 -27.62 -15.23
N ILE A 740 -13.87 -28.54 -14.48
CA ILE A 740 -13.28 -29.88 -14.22
C ILE A 740 -14.12 -31.06 -14.72
N ASN A 741 -15.14 -30.81 -15.55
CA ASN A 741 -16.00 -31.86 -16.08
C ASN A 741 -15.94 -31.91 -17.61
N GLU A 742 -15.07 -32.78 -18.13
CA GLU A 742 -14.88 -32.97 -19.57
C GLU A 742 -16.19 -33.27 -20.31
N LYS A 743 -17.04 -34.13 -19.74
CA LYS A 743 -18.32 -34.52 -20.35
C LYS A 743 -19.28 -33.34 -20.44
N ALA A 744 -19.33 -32.49 -19.41
CA ALA A 744 -20.13 -31.28 -19.42
C ALA A 744 -19.61 -30.29 -20.47
N MET A 745 -18.29 -30.05 -20.53
CA MET A 745 -17.69 -29.16 -21.54
C MET A 745 -18.05 -29.58 -22.97
N ARG A 746 -17.93 -30.87 -23.30
CA ARG A 746 -18.26 -31.39 -24.64
C ARG A 746 -19.75 -31.33 -24.98
N SER A 747 -20.64 -31.34 -23.99
CA SER A 747 -22.09 -31.39 -24.23
C SER A 747 -22.80 -30.03 -24.08
N GLN A 748 -22.31 -29.16 -23.20
CA GLN A 748 -22.93 -27.89 -22.83
C GLN A 748 -22.10 -26.68 -23.26
N GLY A 749 -20.79 -26.87 -23.52
CA GLY A 749 -19.86 -25.77 -23.81
C GLY A 749 -19.16 -25.24 -22.57
N LEU A 750 -18.28 -24.26 -22.79
CA LEU A 750 -17.46 -23.61 -21.76
C LEU A 750 -17.25 -22.13 -22.12
N TRP A 751 -18.34 -21.35 -22.18
CA TRP A 751 -18.29 -19.98 -22.70
C TRP A 751 -17.48 -19.03 -21.80
N GLY A 752 -17.79 -18.97 -20.50
CA GLY A 752 -17.18 -18.02 -19.57
C GLY A 752 -15.65 -18.10 -19.50
N PRO A 753 -15.07 -19.27 -19.18
CA PRO A 753 -13.61 -19.42 -19.10
C PRO A 753 -12.89 -19.10 -20.42
N VAL A 754 -13.47 -19.49 -21.57
CA VAL A 754 -12.87 -19.20 -22.89
C VAL A 754 -13.01 -17.71 -23.26
N HIS A 755 -14.09 -17.05 -22.83
CA HIS A 755 -14.27 -15.61 -22.98
C HIS A 755 -13.17 -14.83 -22.25
N GLU A 756 -12.86 -15.20 -21.00
CA GLU A 756 -11.77 -14.58 -20.23
C GLU A 756 -10.38 -14.86 -20.83
N LEU A 757 -10.16 -16.08 -21.35
CA LEU A 757 -8.93 -16.38 -22.11
C LEU A 757 -8.84 -15.56 -23.40
N GLY A 758 -9.98 -15.28 -24.04
CA GLY A 758 -10.09 -14.39 -25.19
C GLY A 758 -9.68 -12.96 -24.87
N HIS A 759 -10.07 -12.43 -23.70
CA HIS A 759 -9.56 -11.13 -23.21
C HIS A 759 -8.04 -11.12 -23.10
N ASN A 760 -7.42 -12.20 -22.59
CA ASN A 760 -5.96 -12.31 -22.52
C ASN A 760 -5.28 -12.32 -23.91
N GLN A 761 -6.02 -12.56 -25.01
CA GLN A 761 -5.51 -12.50 -26.38
C GLN A 761 -5.80 -11.18 -27.12
N GLN A 762 -6.65 -10.31 -26.58
CA GLN A 762 -6.92 -8.99 -27.16
C GLN A 762 -5.66 -8.12 -27.19
N ARG A 763 -5.52 -7.30 -28.24
CA ARG A 763 -4.36 -6.42 -28.44
C ARG A 763 -4.81 -5.01 -28.75
N LYS A 764 -4.20 -4.01 -28.10
CA LYS A 764 -4.52 -2.57 -28.28
C LYS A 764 -4.46 -2.12 -29.74
N GLU A 765 -3.70 -2.83 -30.56
CA GLU A 765 -3.45 -2.60 -31.98
C GLU A 765 -4.71 -2.70 -32.84
N TRP A 766 -5.64 -3.62 -32.52
CA TRP A 766 -6.88 -3.82 -33.27
C TRP A 766 -8.15 -3.61 -32.45
N GLU A 767 -8.03 -3.44 -31.13
CA GLU A 767 -9.16 -3.12 -30.27
C GLU A 767 -9.63 -1.67 -30.45
N LEU A 768 -10.95 -1.49 -30.37
CA LEU A 768 -11.72 -0.26 -30.56
C LEU A 768 -12.52 0.07 -29.28
N PRO A 769 -11.86 0.35 -28.14
CA PRO A 769 -12.54 0.57 -26.87
C PRO A 769 -13.43 1.83 -26.90
N PRO A 770 -14.60 1.84 -26.22
CA PRO A 770 -15.13 0.74 -25.40
C PRO A 770 -15.90 -0.33 -26.19
N HIS A 771 -16.09 -0.16 -27.50
CA HIS A 771 -17.00 -0.97 -28.31
C HIS A 771 -16.66 -2.47 -28.33
N THR A 772 -15.38 -2.79 -28.54
CA THR A 772 -14.94 -4.17 -28.78
C THR A 772 -14.44 -4.90 -27.53
N THR A 773 -14.30 -4.19 -26.40
CA THR A 773 -13.75 -4.74 -25.16
C THR A 773 -14.40 -6.07 -24.80
N GLU A 774 -15.73 -6.11 -24.80
CA GLU A 774 -16.55 -7.30 -24.49
C GLU A 774 -17.08 -8.01 -25.76
N ALA A 775 -16.58 -7.64 -26.95
CA ALA A 775 -17.04 -8.18 -28.22
C ALA A 775 -16.02 -9.18 -28.80
N THR A 776 -14.80 -8.72 -29.10
CA THR A 776 -13.81 -9.52 -29.86
C THR A 776 -13.24 -10.67 -29.04
N CYS A 777 -13.20 -10.58 -27.71
CA CYS A 777 -12.87 -11.71 -26.83
C CYS A 777 -13.77 -12.95 -27.09
N ASN A 778 -15.03 -12.74 -27.51
CA ASN A 778 -15.94 -13.82 -27.85
C ASN A 778 -15.60 -14.54 -29.16
N LEU A 779 -14.72 -14.00 -30.02
CA LEU A 779 -14.25 -14.72 -31.21
C LEU A 779 -13.57 -16.03 -30.82
N TRP A 780 -12.79 -16.01 -29.74
CA TRP A 780 -12.18 -17.22 -29.18
C TRP A 780 -13.22 -18.18 -28.62
N SER A 781 -14.25 -17.66 -27.94
CA SER A 781 -15.36 -18.49 -27.44
C SER A 781 -16.05 -19.22 -28.58
N VAL A 782 -16.43 -18.52 -29.66
CA VAL A 782 -17.04 -19.17 -30.83
C VAL A 782 -16.07 -20.15 -31.49
N TYR A 783 -14.81 -19.77 -31.68
CA TYR A 783 -13.81 -20.60 -32.34
C TYR A 783 -13.59 -21.93 -31.62
N VAL A 784 -13.38 -21.92 -30.30
CA VAL A 784 -13.17 -23.13 -29.50
C VAL A 784 -14.41 -24.03 -29.52
N HIS A 785 -15.61 -23.45 -29.40
CA HIS A 785 -16.84 -24.24 -29.45
C HIS A 785 -17.00 -24.95 -30.79
N GLU A 786 -16.75 -24.26 -31.90
CA GLU A 786 -16.92 -24.84 -33.23
C GLU A 786 -15.83 -25.84 -33.59
N THR A 787 -14.58 -25.56 -33.24
CA THR A 787 -13.41 -26.31 -33.74
C THR A 787 -12.91 -27.41 -32.82
N VAL A 788 -13.11 -27.26 -31.51
CA VAL A 788 -12.64 -28.23 -30.50
C VAL A 788 -13.81 -28.98 -29.86
N LEU A 789 -14.83 -28.26 -29.39
CA LEU A 789 -15.97 -28.87 -28.70
C LEU A 789 -17.01 -29.47 -29.66
N GLY A 790 -16.98 -29.08 -30.93
CA GLY A 790 -17.96 -29.51 -31.94
C GLY A 790 -19.38 -28.97 -31.68
N ILE A 791 -19.50 -27.88 -30.93
CA ILE A 791 -20.76 -27.22 -30.60
C ILE A 791 -21.01 -26.10 -31.62
N PRO A 792 -22.10 -26.15 -32.40
CA PRO A 792 -22.43 -25.08 -33.33
C PRO A 792 -22.64 -23.76 -32.60
N ARG A 793 -22.17 -22.63 -33.14
CA ARG A 793 -22.33 -21.29 -32.53
C ARG A 793 -23.74 -20.97 -32.04
N ALA A 794 -24.75 -21.42 -32.79
CA ALA A 794 -26.17 -21.19 -32.51
C ALA A 794 -26.62 -21.81 -31.17
N GLN A 795 -25.86 -22.78 -30.67
CA GLN A 795 -26.05 -23.50 -29.42
C GLN A 795 -24.98 -23.17 -28.37
N ALA A 796 -23.86 -22.58 -28.77
CA ALA A 796 -22.74 -22.24 -27.89
C ALA A 796 -23.09 -21.15 -26.86
N HIS A 797 -23.96 -20.20 -27.20
CA HIS A 797 -24.45 -19.19 -26.26
C HIS A 797 -25.88 -18.74 -26.60
N PRO A 798 -26.77 -18.51 -25.62
CA PRO A 798 -28.14 -18.08 -25.88
C PRO A 798 -28.27 -16.78 -26.67
N ALA A 799 -27.26 -15.90 -26.67
CA ALA A 799 -27.26 -14.67 -27.47
C ALA A 799 -26.96 -14.91 -28.96
N LEU A 800 -26.42 -16.07 -29.32
CA LEU A 800 -26.07 -16.46 -30.69
C LEU A 800 -27.15 -17.27 -31.39
N SER A 801 -28.31 -17.51 -30.75
CA SER A 801 -29.45 -18.12 -31.43
C SER A 801 -29.85 -17.27 -32.65
N PRO A 802 -30.11 -17.87 -33.82
CA PRO A 802 -30.47 -17.13 -35.04
C PRO A 802 -31.52 -16.01 -34.87
N PRO A 803 -32.66 -16.21 -34.17
CA PRO A 803 -33.68 -15.17 -34.03
C PRO A 803 -33.18 -13.95 -33.22
N LYS A 804 -32.33 -14.17 -32.20
CA LYS A 804 -31.76 -13.05 -31.43
C LYS A 804 -30.74 -12.25 -32.23
N ARG A 805 -29.93 -12.92 -33.04
CA ARG A 805 -28.94 -12.28 -33.92
C ARG A 805 -29.64 -11.44 -34.98
N GLU A 806 -30.62 -12.01 -35.67
CA GLU A 806 -31.43 -11.31 -36.67
C GLU A 806 -32.12 -10.07 -36.08
N ASN A 807 -32.76 -10.22 -34.91
CA ASN A 807 -33.42 -9.10 -34.23
C ASN A 807 -32.41 -8.00 -33.86
N ARG A 808 -31.22 -8.35 -33.36
CA ARG A 808 -30.18 -7.38 -33.00
C ARG A 808 -29.72 -6.56 -34.20
N ILE A 809 -29.46 -7.22 -35.33
CA ILE A 809 -29.07 -6.56 -36.58
C ILE A 809 -30.17 -5.60 -37.03
N LYS A 810 -31.43 -6.06 -37.10
CA LYS A 810 -32.57 -5.21 -37.50
C LYS A 810 -32.71 -3.98 -36.60
N THR A 811 -32.73 -4.17 -35.28
CA THR A 811 -32.87 -3.07 -34.32
C THR A 811 -31.74 -2.05 -34.44
N HIS A 812 -30.49 -2.49 -34.64
CA HIS A 812 -29.37 -1.57 -34.82
C HIS A 812 -29.52 -0.72 -36.10
N LEU A 813 -29.90 -1.36 -37.21
CA LEU A 813 -30.11 -0.68 -38.50
C LEU A 813 -31.32 0.25 -38.50
N GLU A 814 -32.44 -0.16 -37.91
CA GLU A 814 -33.65 0.66 -37.76
C GLU A 814 -33.39 1.96 -36.98
N ASN A 815 -32.42 1.93 -36.06
CA ASN A 815 -31.98 3.11 -35.30
C ASN A 815 -30.92 3.95 -36.05
N GLY A 816 -30.61 3.63 -37.30
CA GLY A 816 -29.62 4.35 -38.13
C GLY A 816 -28.18 3.91 -37.91
N ALA A 817 -27.94 2.68 -37.41
CA ALA A 817 -26.63 2.11 -37.11
C ALA A 817 -25.70 3.04 -36.29
N PRO A 818 -26.16 3.61 -35.16
CA PRO A 818 -25.35 4.58 -34.44
C PRO A 818 -24.19 3.87 -33.73
N LEU A 819 -22.97 4.32 -33.99
CA LEU A 819 -21.74 3.72 -33.46
C LEU A 819 -21.72 3.66 -31.92
N CYS A 820 -22.36 4.61 -31.23
CA CYS A 820 -22.50 4.59 -29.77
C CYS A 820 -23.28 3.39 -29.22
N SER A 821 -24.06 2.70 -30.06
CA SER A 821 -24.79 1.45 -29.72
C SER A 821 -24.14 0.19 -30.31
N TRP A 822 -23.05 0.34 -31.05
CA TRP A 822 -22.25 -0.75 -31.59
C TRP A 822 -21.30 -1.23 -30.47
N GLU A 823 -21.83 -2.04 -29.55
CA GLU A 823 -21.09 -2.55 -28.38
C GLU A 823 -21.37 -4.02 -28.15
N VAL A 824 -20.44 -4.72 -27.46
CA VAL A 824 -20.57 -6.11 -26.99
C VAL A 824 -21.09 -7.04 -28.10
N TRP A 825 -22.35 -7.46 -27.99
CA TRP A 825 -23.00 -8.41 -28.87
C TRP A 825 -23.35 -7.83 -30.24
N THR A 826 -23.65 -6.53 -30.34
CA THR A 826 -23.92 -5.86 -31.63
C THR A 826 -22.62 -5.72 -32.41
N ALA A 827 -21.54 -5.35 -31.71
CA ALA A 827 -20.21 -5.28 -32.30
C ALA A 827 -19.73 -6.64 -32.81
N LEU A 828 -19.93 -7.69 -32.00
CA LEU A 828 -19.57 -9.06 -32.36
C LEU A 828 -20.25 -9.54 -33.68
N GLU A 829 -21.49 -9.15 -33.96
CA GLU A 829 -22.18 -9.56 -35.20
C GLU A 829 -21.42 -9.17 -36.46
N THR A 830 -20.82 -7.98 -36.48
CA THR A 830 -19.99 -7.52 -37.61
C THR A 830 -18.85 -8.50 -37.90
N TYR A 831 -18.18 -8.99 -36.85
CA TYR A 831 -17.09 -9.96 -37.01
C TYR A 831 -17.60 -11.36 -37.34
N LEU A 832 -18.73 -11.79 -36.76
CA LEU A 832 -19.31 -13.10 -37.05
C LEU A 832 -19.79 -13.21 -38.50
N GLN A 833 -20.36 -12.15 -39.07
CA GLN A 833 -20.76 -12.12 -40.49
C GLN A 833 -19.55 -12.23 -41.43
N LEU A 834 -18.44 -11.57 -41.11
CA LEU A 834 -17.18 -11.74 -41.84
C LEU A 834 -16.67 -13.18 -41.74
N GLN A 835 -16.71 -13.75 -40.53
CA GLN A 835 -16.29 -15.12 -40.30
C GLN A 835 -17.20 -16.13 -41.04
N GLU A 836 -18.52 -15.91 -41.11
CA GLU A 836 -19.46 -16.78 -41.83
C GLU A 836 -19.19 -16.79 -43.34
N ALA A 837 -18.81 -15.64 -43.88
CA ALA A 837 -18.55 -15.47 -45.30
C ALA A 837 -17.17 -15.96 -45.74
N PHE A 838 -16.15 -15.77 -44.90
CA PHE A 838 -14.75 -15.94 -45.31
C PHE A 838 -13.96 -16.96 -44.46
N GLY A 839 -14.56 -17.49 -43.39
CA GLY A 839 -13.92 -18.43 -42.46
C GLY A 839 -12.96 -17.76 -41.46
N TRP A 840 -12.25 -18.59 -40.69
CA TRP A 840 -11.34 -18.16 -39.62
C TRP A 840 -9.92 -17.81 -40.10
N GLU A 841 -9.54 -18.25 -41.29
CA GLU A 841 -8.19 -18.07 -41.83
C GLU A 841 -7.84 -16.58 -42.05
N PRO A 842 -8.71 -15.73 -42.62
CA PRO A 842 -8.43 -14.29 -42.75
C PRO A 842 -8.19 -13.59 -41.41
N PHE A 843 -8.91 -13.99 -40.35
CA PHE A 843 -8.70 -13.45 -39.00
C PHE A 843 -7.31 -13.81 -38.47
N THR A 844 -6.94 -15.09 -38.56
CA THR A 844 -5.63 -15.57 -38.10
C THR A 844 -4.49 -14.87 -38.83
N GLN A 845 -4.60 -14.73 -40.16
CA GLN A 845 -3.61 -14.03 -40.97
C GLN A 845 -3.52 -12.53 -40.66
N LEU A 846 -4.66 -11.90 -40.38
CA LEU A 846 -4.71 -10.49 -40.03
C LEU A 846 -4.12 -10.24 -38.63
N PHE A 847 -4.45 -11.06 -37.64
CA PHE A 847 -3.85 -10.97 -36.30
C PHE A 847 -2.34 -11.22 -36.34
N ALA A 848 -1.86 -12.16 -37.16
CA ALA A 848 -0.43 -12.35 -37.40
C ALA A 848 0.23 -11.10 -37.99
N GLU A 849 -0.43 -10.44 -38.96
CA GLU A 849 0.09 -9.22 -39.56
C GLU A 849 0.16 -8.06 -38.54
N TYR A 850 -0.90 -7.83 -37.76
CA TYR A 850 -0.93 -6.79 -36.74
C TYR A 850 0.19 -6.91 -35.71
N GLN A 851 0.64 -8.13 -35.39
CA GLN A 851 1.77 -8.34 -34.46
C GLN A 851 3.10 -7.79 -34.98
N THR A 852 3.22 -7.52 -36.28
CA THR A 852 4.44 -7.01 -36.92
C THR A 852 4.25 -5.63 -37.56
N LEU A 853 3.02 -5.10 -37.54
CA LEU A 853 2.64 -3.89 -38.25
C LEU A 853 3.14 -2.64 -37.51
N SER A 854 3.77 -1.73 -38.24
CA SER A 854 4.13 -0.39 -37.75
C SER A 854 3.02 0.63 -38.08
N ASP A 855 3.09 1.81 -37.45
CA ASP A 855 2.26 2.98 -37.80
C ASP A 855 0.74 2.76 -37.63
N ILE A 856 0.36 1.99 -36.60
CA ILE A 856 -1.03 1.77 -36.24
C ILE A 856 -1.62 3.05 -35.62
N PRO A 857 -2.76 3.56 -36.11
CA PRO A 857 -3.42 4.72 -35.52
C PRO A 857 -3.74 4.50 -34.04
N SER A 858 -3.63 5.57 -33.25
CA SER A 858 -3.95 5.53 -31.81
C SER A 858 -5.44 5.73 -31.52
N ASP A 859 -6.18 6.37 -32.43
CA ASP A 859 -7.61 6.64 -32.34
C ASP A 859 -8.47 5.58 -33.03
N ASN A 860 -9.73 5.44 -32.58
CA ASN A 860 -10.66 4.44 -33.12
C ASN A 860 -11.01 4.66 -34.60
N PRO A 861 -11.32 5.86 -35.10
CA PRO A 861 -11.59 6.08 -36.52
C PRO A 861 -10.44 5.61 -37.43
N GLY A 862 -9.19 5.95 -37.09
CA GLY A 862 -8.02 5.49 -37.83
C GLY A 862 -7.88 3.97 -37.82
N LYS A 863 -8.07 3.32 -36.65
CA LYS A 863 -8.02 1.86 -36.52
C LYS A 863 -9.13 1.15 -37.29
N MET A 864 -10.36 1.69 -37.27
CA MET A 864 -11.48 1.17 -38.04
C MET A 864 -11.15 1.16 -39.53
N ASN A 865 -10.66 2.28 -40.06
CA ASN A 865 -10.25 2.39 -41.46
C ASN A 865 -9.10 1.45 -41.84
N LEU A 866 -8.13 1.29 -40.94
CA LEU A 866 -7.05 0.31 -41.11
C LEU A 866 -7.61 -1.12 -41.17
N TRP A 867 -8.52 -1.49 -40.27
CA TRP A 867 -9.18 -2.80 -40.26
C TRP A 867 -9.95 -3.05 -41.56
N VAL A 868 -10.77 -2.09 -42.02
CA VAL A 868 -11.53 -2.22 -43.28
C VAL A 868 -10.60 -2.49 -44.45
N ARG A 869 -9.51 -1.71 -44.56
CA ARG A 869 -8.52 -1.89 -45.63
C ARG A 869 -7.86 -3.27 -45.56
N LYS A 870 -7.28 -3.59 -44.41
CA LYS A 870 -6.50 -4.83 -44.23
C LYS A 870 -7.35 -6.07 -44.39
N PHE A 871 -8.55 -6.10 -43.82
CA PHE A 871 -9.43 -7.27 -43.96
C PHE A 871 -9.90 -7.43 -45.42
N SER A 872 -10.23 -6.33 -46.11
CA SER A 872 -10.58 -6.35 -47.55
C SER A 872 -9.45 -6.91 -48.41
N GLU A 873 -8.21 -6.52 -48.13
CA GLU A 873 -7.01 -7.06 -48.78
C GLU A 873 -6.83 -8.55 -48.50
N LYS A 874 -7.09 -9.02 -47.27
CA LYS A 874 -7.00 -10.46 -46.95
C LYS A 874 -8.01 -11.31 -47.72
N VAL A 875 -9.24 -10.83 -47.84
CA VAL A 875 -10.30 -11.58 -48.53
C VAL A 875 -10.41 -11.28 -50.03
N GLN A 876 -9.59 -10.34 -50.54
CA GLN A 876 -9.60 -9.89 -51.94
C GLN A 876 -11.00 -9.43 -52.41
N LYS A 877 -11.72 -8.70 -51.54
CA LYS A 877 -13.04 -8.13 -51.81
C LYS A 877 -13.14 -6.73 -51.24
N ASN A 878 -13.88 -5.86 -51.92
CA ASN A 878 -14.20 -4.54 -51.37
C ASN A 878 -15.27 -4.68 -50.27
N LEU A 879 -14.87 -4.51 -49.00
CA LEU A 879 -15.77 -4.57 -47.84
C LEU A 879 -16.25 -3.20 -47.36
N ALA A 880 -15.85 -2.08 -48.00
CA ALA A 880 -16.27 -0.75 -47.57
C ALA A 880 -17.79 -0.62 -47.42
N PRO A 881 -18.64 -1.07 -48.38
CA PRO A 881 -20.09 -0.99 -48.24
C PRO A 881 -20.65 -1.81 -47.07
N PHE A 882 -19.98 -2.89 -46.67
CA PHE A 882 -20.40 -3.70 -45.52
C PHE A 882 -20.17 -2.95 -44.20
N PHE A 883 -19.01 -2.35 -44.02
CA PHE A 883 -18.68 -1.60 -42.81
C PHE A 883 -19.46 -0.29 -42.72
N GLU A 884 -19.70 0.40 -43.84
CA GLU A 884 -20.57 1.57 -43.90
C GLU A 884 -22.00 1.24 -43.45
N ALA A 885 -22.54 0.08 -43.83
CA ALA A 885 -23.87 -0.38 -43.38
C ALA A 885 -23.92 -0.64 -41.86
N TRP A 886 -22.79 -0.99 -41.24
CA TRP A 886 -22.64 -1.11 -39.78
C TRP A 886 -22.34 0.23 -39.09
N GLY A 887 -22.39 1.35 -39.80
CA GLY A 887 -22.20 2.68 -39.23
C GLY A 887 -20.73 3.07 -39.00
N TRP A 888 -19.77 2.31 -39.55
CA TRP A 888 -18.36 2.66 -39.42
C TRP A 888 -18.01 3.89 -40.29
N PRO A 889 -17.19 4.83 -39.78
CA PRO A 889 -16.81 6.03 -40.51
C PRO A 889 -15.70 5.73 -41.54
N VAL A 890 -16.04 5.01 -42.61
CA VAL A 890 -15.10 4.68 -43.69
C VAL A 890 -14.72 5.95 -44.45
N GLU A 891 -13.44 6.28 -44.48
CA GLU A 891 -12.91 7.43 -45.18
C GLU A 891 -12.97 7.24 -46.70
N LYS A 892 -13.19 8.34 -47.43
CA LYS A 892 -13.31 8.30 -48.89
C LYS A 892 -12.03 7.78 -49.55
N GLU A 893 -10.87 8.11 -48.98
CA GLU A 893 -9.57 7.65 -49.43
C GLU A 893 -9.45 6.12 -49.30
N VAL A 894 -9.92 5.56 -48.19
CA VAL A 894 -9.94 4.11 -47.95
C VAL A 894 -10.91 3.43 -48.92
N ALA A 895 -12.15 3.91 -49.02
CA ALA A 895 -13.14 3.37 -49.96
C ALA A 895 -12.66 3.41 -51.41
N SER A 896 -12.01 4.51 -51.82
CA SER A 896 -11.44 4.67 -53.17
C SER A 896 -10.27 3.72 -53.41
N SER A 897 -9.41 3.51 -52.40
CA SER A 897 -8.30 2.56 -52.50
C SER A 897 -8.77 1.11 -52.69
N LEU A 898 -9.94 0.76 -52.13
CA LEU A 898 -10.53 -0.58 -52.22
C LEU A 898 -11.40 -0.79 -53.46
N ALA A 899 -11.71 0.28 -54.21
CA ALA A 899 -12.52 0.19 -55.43
C ALA A 899 -11.86 -0.64 -56.56
N CYS A 900 -10.55 -0.91 -56.45
CA CYS A 900 -9.85 -1.82 -57.35
C CYS A 900 -10.16 -3.31 -57.09
N LEU A 901 -10.68 -3.65 -55.91
CA LEU A 901 -11.09 -5.00 -55.55
C LEU A 901 -12.52 -5.27 -56.02
N PRO A 902 -12.85 -6.53 -56.37
CA PRO A 902 -14.21 -6.88 -56.76
C PRO A 902 -15.18 -6.68 -55.60
N GLU A 903 -16.40 -6.25 -55.92
CA GLU A 903 -17.47 -6.07 -54.93
C GLU A 903 -17.78 -7.41 -54.22
N TRP A 904 -18.11 -7.34 -52.94
CA TRP A 904 -18.61 -8.50 -52.20
C TRP A 904 -20.10 -8.73 -52.50
N GLU A 905 -20.39 -9.51 -53.53
CA GLU A 905 -21.77 -9.83 -53.94
C GLU A 905 -22.60 -10.52 -52.84
N GLY A 906 -21.93 -11.34 -52.01
CA GLY A 906 -22.52 -12.05 -50.87
C GLY A 906 -22.64 -11.24 -49.57
N ASN A 907 -22.54 -9.91 -49.63
CA ASN A 907 -22.69 -9.04 -48.47
C ASN A 907 -24.06 -9.27 -47.79
N PRO A 908 -24.11 -9.80 -46.54
CA PRO A 908 -25.36 -10.13 -45.87
C PRO A 908 -26.19 -8.90 -45.51
N MET A 909 -25.58 -7.71 -45.46
CA MET A 909 -26.29 -6.46 -45.16
C MET A 909 -27.25 -6.03 -46.26
N ARG A 910 -27.07 -6.53 -47.50
CA ARG A 910 -28.01 -6.29 -48.61
C ARG A 910 -29.43 -6.82 -48.36
N ALA A 911 -29.60 -7.75 -47.42
CA ALA A 911 -30.93 -8.25 -47.04
C ALA A 911 -31.69 -7.31 -46.08
N TYR A 912 -30.99 -6.31 -45.52
CA TYR A 912 -31.52 -5.40 -44.50
C TYR A 912 -31.56 -3.93 -44.96
N ILE A 913 -30.85 -3.61 -46.04
CA ILE A 913 -30.85 -2.31 -46.76
C ILE A 913 -31.83 -2.41 -47.92
#